data_AF-A0A8B9CIM9-F1
#
_entry.id   AF-A0A8B9CIM9-F1
#
_cell.length_a   1.000
_cell.length_b   1.000
_cell.length_c   1.000
_cell.angle_alpha   90.00
_cell.angle_beta   90.00
_cell.angle_gamma   90.00
#
_symmetry.space_group_name_H-M   'P 1'
#
loop_
_entity.id
_entity.type
_entity.pdbx_description
1 polymer ?
#
loop_
_entity_poly.entity_id
_entity_poly.type
_entity_poly.pdbx_seq_one_letter_code
_entity_poly.pdbx_strand_id
1 'polypeptide(L)'
;MGNSYAGALWVCVVLNPHCKLEEKSCWLRQLRKWGEMDVCPLEDGNYGNELPNITNALTQSSSHNQDSLARPRRTVFTRAIEGCDLHWQDSHLQRIISSDFYVSPSYQREGESLLFNSQGQPLWLEHVPTACARVDALRSHGYPREALRLTVAIINTLRLQQQRQLEIYKHQKKELLQRGATTITNLEGWVGHPLNPIGCLFLTLTEACRLEEENCLEISDTGDSKPPVYQHVPVATGSQDSGESYLSLALEVALMGMGQQRVMPEGLYAQDKVCRNEEQIIARLQDLELDPVLVQTLRKQCILLLEGGPFSGLGEVIHRESVPMHTFAKYLFSALLPHDADLAYKLALRAMRLPVLETTAPSGDVSHPHHLVSVVPSRYPRWFTLGHLESQQCELASTMLTAAKGDMLRLRTVLEAIQKNIHSSSLIFKLAQDAFKIATPADSNSDTTLLNVALELGLQVMRMTLSTLNWRRREMVRWLVTCATEVGVRALVSILQSWYSLFTPTEATSIVAATVMSHNTILRLSLDYPQREELASCARTLALQCAMKDPQNCALSALTLCEKDHIAFETAYQIVIDAASTGMTYTQLFTIARYMEHRGYPLRAFKLASLAMTHLNLAYNQDTHPAINDVLWACALSHSLGKNELAAIIPLVVKSVHCATVLSDILRRCTMTAPGLAGIPGRRNSGKLMSTDKAPLRQLLDATISAYINTTHSRLTHISPRHYGEFIEFLSKARETFLLAQDGHIQFAQFIDNLKQIYKGKKKLMLLVRERFG
;
A
#
# COMPACT_ATOMS: atom_id res chain seq x y z
N MET A 1 -3.68 12.91 -28.47
CA MET A 1 -2.89 14.15 -28.63
C MET A 1 -3.48 15.11 -29.67
N GLY A 2 -4.03 14.66 -30.80
CA GLY A 2 -4.52 15.57 -31.87
C GLY A 2 -5.71 16.49 -31.54
N ASN A 3 -6.61 16.11 -30.63
CA ASN A 3 -7.87 16.85 -30.44
C ASN A 3 -7.72 18.19 -29.67
N SER A 4 -6.74 18.32 -28.79
CA SER A 4 -6.58 19.54 -27.95
C SER A 4 -5.91 20.69 -28.69
N TYR A 5 -4.99 20.40 -29.64
CA TYR A 5 -4.34 21.42 -30.46
C TYR A 5 -5.25 21.95 -31.57
N ALA A 6 -6.20 21.12 -32.06
CA ALA A 6 -7.14 21.53 -33.09
C ALA A 6 -8.01 22.72 -32.65
N GLY A 7 -8.55 22.70 -31.42
CA GLY A 7 -9.40 23.78 -30.92
C GLY A 7 -8.68 25.12 -30.76
N ALA A 8 -7.48 25.11 -30.15
CA ALA A 8 -6.66 26.32 -29.98
C ALA A 8 -6.21 26.92 -31.32
N LEU A 9 -5.88 26.07 -32.30
CA LEU A 9 -5.51 26.51 -33.64
C LEU A 9 -6.66 27.26 -34.33
N TRP A 10 -7.88 26.73 -34.27
CA TRP A 10 -9.05 27.42 -34.84
C TRP A 10 -9.36 28.74 -34.14
N VAL A 11 -9.10 28.84 -32.83
CA VAL A 11 -9.20 30.11 -32.09
C VAL A 11 -8.18 31.13 -32.64
N CYS A 12 -6.94 30.73 -32.90
CA CYS A 12 -5.95 31.60 -33.54
C CYS A 12 -6.36 32.04 -34.96
N VAL A 13 -7.04 31.17 -35.73
CA VAL A 13 -7.55 31.50 -37.07
C VAL A 13 -8.64 32.57 -36.99
N VAL A 14 -9.65 32.38 -36.13
CA VAL A 14 -10.77 33.34 -36.03
C VAL A 14 -10.37 34.66 -35.36
N LEU A 15 -9.32 34.65 -34.53
CA LEU A 15 -8.75 35.84 -33.90
C LEU A 15 -7.66 36.52 -34.71
N ASN A 16 -7.44 36.13 -35.97
CA ASN A 16 -6.50 36.83 -36.83
C ASN A 16 -6.86 38.34 -36.89
N PRO A 17 -5.93 39.26 -36.49
CA PRO A 17 -6.16 40.70 -36.51
C PRO A 17 -6.58 41.28 -37.85
N HIS A 18 -6.21 40.62 -38.95
CA HIS A 18 -6.52 41.04 -40.33
C HIS A 18 -7.70 40.30 -40.96
N CYS A 19 -8.37 39.42 -40.21
CA CYS A 19 -9.52 38.68 -40.69
C CYS A 19 -10.68 39.63 -41.03
N LYS A 20 -11.15 39.63 -42.28
CA LYS A 20 -12.31 40.43 -42.67
C LYS A 20 -13.58 39.88 -42.00
N LEU A 21 -14.55 40.76 -41.72
CA LEU A 21 -15.85 40.38 -41.15
C LEU A 21 -16.56 39.27 -41.96
N GLU A 22 -16.43 39.31 -43.28
CA GLU A 22 -16.98 38.31 -44.20
C GLU A 22 -16.31 36.93 -44.05
N GLU A 23 -14.98 36.91 -43.96
CA GLU A 23 -14.18 35.69 -43.75
C GLU A 23 -14.50 35.07 -42.40
N LYS A 24 -14.56 35.90 -41.36
CA LYS A 24 -14.93 35.48 -40.01
C LYS A 24 -16.33 34.88 -39.96
N SER A 25 -17.28 35.48 -40.68
CA SER A 25 -18.65 34.95 -40.83
C SER A 25 -18.69 33.63 -41.60
N CYS A 26 -17.77 33.40 -42.54
CA CYS A 26 -17.61 32.13 -43.23
C CYS A 26 -17.08 31.04 -42.27
N TRP A 27 -16.03 31.35 -41.51
CA TRP A 27 -15.49 30.43 -40.49
C TRP A 27 -16.51 30.07 -39.44
N LEU A 28 -17.28 31.05 -38.92
CA LEU A 28 -18.34 30.80 -37.95
C LEU A 28 -19.38 29.78 -38.45
N ARG A 29 -19.79 29.88 -39.73
CA ARG A 29 -20.71 28.91 -40.35
C ARG A 29 -20.10 27.51 -40.44
N GLN A 30 -18.83 27.40 -40.82
CA GLN A 30 -18.15 26.12 -40.93
C GLN A 30 -17.92 25.46 -39.56
N LEU A 31 -17.47 26.23 -38.58
CA LEU A 31 -17.22 25.74 -37.22
C LEU A 31 -18.50 25.26 -36.54
N ARG A 32 -19.63 25.97 -36.71
CA ARG A 32 -20.94 25.49 -36.23
C ARG A 32 -21.33 24.18 -36.89
N LYS A 33 -21.20 24.10 -38.23
CA LYS A 33 -21.49 22.88 -38.98
C LYS A 33 -20.65 21.69 -38.50
N TRP A 34 -19.35 21.87 -38.27
CA TRP A 34 -18.48 20.82 -37.76
C TRP A 34 -18.73 20.49 -36.29
N GLY A 35 -19.07 21.48 -35.48
CA GLY A 35 -19.41 21.31 -34.06
C GLY A 35 -20.72 20.54 -33.83
N GLU A 36 -21.67 20.62 -34.75
CA GLU A 36 -22.95 19.91 -34.71
C GLU A 36 -22.85 18.45 -35.21
N MET A 37 -21.73 18.04 -35.81
CA MET A 37 -21.55 16.65 -36.27
C MET A 37 -21.41 15.68 -35.09
N ASP A 38 -22.10 14.54 -35.14
CA ASP A 38 -22.05 13.55 -34.06
C ASP A 38 -20.66 12.94 -33.84
N VAL A 39 -19.85 12.88 -34.88
CA VAL A 39 -18.45 12.41 -34.82
C VAL A 39 -17.47 13.46 -34.28
N CYS A 40 -17.93 14.69 -34.01
CA CYS A 40 -17.08 15.77 -33.54
C CYS A 40 -16.60 15.49 -32.11
N PRO A 41 -15.27 15.47 -31.87
CA PRO A 41 -14.74 15.20 -30.54
C PRO A 41 -15.18 16.24 -29.51
N LEU A 42 -15.44 15.78 -28.29
CA LEU A 42 -15.71 16.64 -27.14
C LEU A 42 -14.43 17.33 -26.67
N GLU A 43 -14.58 18.56 -26.17
CA GLU A 43 -13.48 19.41 -25.70
C GLU A 43 -12.63 18.72 -24.60
N ASP A 44 -13.30 18.07 -23.65
CA ASP A 44 -12.67 17.38 -22.51
C ASP A 44 -12.64 15.84 -22.65
N GLY A 45 -13.10 15.31 -23.79
CA GLY A 45 -13.14 13.86 -24.04
C GLY A 45 -14.10 13.09 -23.12
N ASN A 46 -15.07 13.76 -22.51
CA ASN A 46 -15.99 13.15 -21.55
C ASN A 46 -17.18 12.46 -22.27
N TYR A 47 -16.93 11.28 -22.86
CA TYR A 47 -17.96 10.49 -23.56
C TYR A 47 -18.97 9.78 -22.62
N GLY A 48 -18.83 9.97 -21.30
CA GLY A 48 -19.56 9.21 -20.29
C GLY A 48 -21.07 9.46 -20.23
N ASN A 49 -21.57 10.56 -20.80
CA ASN A 49 -23.01 10.85 -20.86
C ASN A 49 -23.74 10.15 -22.02
N GLU A 50 -23.05 9.44 -22.90
CA GLU A 50 -23.64 8.81 -24.11
C GLU A 50 -23.59 7.26 -24.11
N LEU A 51 -23.11 6.61 -23.05
CA LEU A 51 -23.26 5.15 -22.93
C LEU A 51 -24.58 4.81 -22.20
N PRO A 52 -25.53 4.08 -22.84
CA PRO A 52 -26.62 3.48 -22.09
C PRO A 52 -26.03 2.46 -21.10
N ASN A 53 -26.39 2.59 -19.82
CA ASN A 53 -26.00 1.67 -18.76
C ASN A 53 -26.41 0.22 -19.11
N ILE A 54 -25.48 -0.61 -19.61
CA ILE A 54 -25.71 -2.04 -19.89
C ILE A 54 -25.48 -2.92 -18.65
N THR A 55 -25.29 -2.33 -17.46
CA THR A 55 -25.21 -3.10 -16.20
C THR A 55 -26.00 -2.39 -15.11
N ASN A 56 -27.32 -2.50 -15.18
CA ASN A 56 -28.24 -2.64 -14.04
C ASN A 56 -29.69 -2.66 -14.57
N ALA A 57 -30.08 -3.79 -15.15
CA ALA A 57 -31.48 -4.16 -15.15
C ALA A 57 -31.85 -4.54 -13.71
N LEU A 58 -32.36 -3.60 -12.93
CA LEU A 58 -33.24 -3.81 -11.79
C LEU A 58 -33.88 -2.47 -11.43
N THR A 59 -35.20 -2.45 -11.47
CA THR A 59 -36.14 -1.35 -11.26
C THR A 59 -35.82 -0.51 -10.02
N GLN A 60 -35.48 0.76 -10.21
CA GLN A 60 -35.73 1.80 -9.22
C GLN A 60 -36.46 2.96 -9.89
N SER A 61 -37.62 3.24 -9.30
CA SER A 61 -38.61 4.24 -9.63
C SER A 61 -38.03 5.63 -9.83
N SER A 62 -38.39 6.19 -10.97
CA SER A 62 -38.36 7.61 -11.33
C SER A 62 -39.12 8.49 -10.32
N SER A 63 -38.39 9.32 -9.58
CA SER A 63 -38.85 10.64 -9.11
C SER A 63 -37.75 11.31 -8.27
N HIS A 64 -37.38 12.53 -8.65
CA HIS A 64 -36.37 13.43 -8.05
C HIS A 64 -34.91 13.27 -8.52
N ASN A 65 -34.63 13.84 -9.69
CA ASN A 65 -33.49 14.76 -9.94
C ASN A 65 -33.54 15.31 -11.38
N GLN A 66 -34.68 15.86 -11.78
CA GLN A 66 -34.75 16.82 -12.90
C GLN A 66 -34.52 18.20 -12.28
N ASP A 67 -33.27 18.66 -12.24
CA ASP A 67 -32.88 20.09 -12.16
C ASP A 67 -31.35 20.26 -12.04
N SER A 68 -30.58 19.52 -12.83
CA SER A 68 -29.19 19.89 -13.15
C SER A 68 -29.15 20.19 -14.63
N LEU A 69 -29.30 21.48 -14.96
CA LEU A 69 -29.20 22.07 -16.29
C LEU A 69 -28.15 21.32 -17.14
N ALA A 70 -28.62 20.67 -18.21
CA ALA A 70 -27.78 20.02 -19.19
C ALA A 70 -26.75 21.04 -19.70
N ARG A 71 -25.47 20.88 -19.29
CA ARG A 71 -24.39 21.66 -19.89
C ARG A 71 -24.42 21.40 -21.41
N PRO A 72 -24.44 22.45 -22.25
CA PRO A 72 -24.46 22.27 -23.69
C PRO A 72 -23.24 21.43 -24.12
N ARG A 73 -23.44 20.54 -25.10
CA ARG A 73 -22.38 19.70 -25.68
C ARG A 73 -21.22 20.58 -26.16
N ARG A 74 -20.11 20.63 -25.40
CA ARG A 74 -18.91 21.38 -25.78
C ARG A 74 -17.98 20.50 -26.62
N THR A 75 -17.75 20.90 -27.86
CA THR A 75 -16.85 20.24 -28.80
C THR A 75 -15.52 20.99 -28.88
N VAL A 76 -14.53 20.39 -29.52
CA VAL A 76 -13.23 21.03 -29.78
C VAL A 76 -13.33 22.39 -30.51
N PHE A 77 -14.45 22.67 -31.18
CA PHE A 77 -14.68 23.95 -31.89
C PHE A 77 -15.43 25.00 -31.07
N THR A 78 -16.03 24.64 -29.92
CA THR A 78 -16.90 25.55 -29.15
C THR A 78 -16.20 26.87 -28.82
N ARG A 79 -14.92 26.82 -28.43
CA ARG A 79 -14.15 28.04 -28.12
C ARG A 79 -13.80 28.89 -29.33
N ALA A 80 -13.61 28.27 -30.50
CA ALA A 80 -13.41 29.02 -31.74
C ALA A 80 -14.72 29.72 -32.17
N ILE A 81 -15.87 29.07 -31.94
CA ILE A 81 -17.18 29.69 -32.16
C ILE A 81 -17.36 30.88 -31.21
N GLU A 82 -17.10 30.73 -29.91
CA GLU A 82 -17.14 31.82 -28.92
C GLU A 82 -16.13 32.94 -29.27
N GLY A 83 -14.94 32.58 -29.76
CA GLY A 83 -13.93 33.53 -30.22
C GLY A 83 -14.35 34.36 -31.44
N CYS A 84 -15.37 33.92 -32.19
CA CYS A 84 -15.88 34.69 -33.32
C CYS A 84 -16.56 36.00 -32.89
N ASP A 85 -17.01 36.10 -31.65
CA ASP A 85 -17.67 37.30 -31.13
C ASP A 85 -16.66 38.37 -30.67
N LEU A 86 -15.37 38.02 -30.57
CA LEU A 86 -14.31 38.90 -30.08
C LEU A 86 -13.79 39.82 -31.19
N HIS A 87 -13.67 41.12 -30.92
CA HIS A 87 -13.11 42.09 -31.87
C HIS A 87 -11.83 42.75 -31.36
N TRP A 88 -11.06 43.33 -32.28
CA TRP A 88 -9.85 44.11 -31.97
C TRP A 88 -10.13 45.61 -31.81
N GLN A 89 -11.34 46.09 -32.07
CA GLN A 89 -11.68 47.52 -32.15
C GLN A 89 -11.71 48.27 -30.80
N ASP A 90 -11.47 47.58 -29.67
CA ASP A 90 -11.50 48.22 -28.36
C ASP A 90 -10.39 49.29 -28.26
N SER A 91 -10.77 50.52 -27.88
CA SER A 91 -9.85 51.67 -27.89
C SER A 91 -8.73 51.57 -26.86
N HIS A 92 -8.92 50.82 -25.78
CA HIS A 92 -7.90 50.58 -24.77
C HIS A 92 -6.96 49.46 -25.23
N LEU A 93 -7.52 48.35 -25.76
CA LEU A 93 -6.73 47.28 -26.37
C LEU A 93 -5.80 47.80 -27.47
N GLN A 94 -6.33 48.61 -28.38
CA GLN A 94 -5.55 49.22 -29.46
C GLN A 94 -4.41 50.09 -28.93
N ARG A 95 -4.62 50.81 -27.82
CA ARG A 95 -3.56 51.61 -27.19
C ARG A 95 -2.48 50.74 -26.52
N ILE A 96 -2.89 49.64 -25.86
CA ILE A 96 -1.94 48.66 -25.29
C ILE A 96 -1.07 48.07 -26.39
N ILE A 97 -1.66 47.60 -27.49
CA ILE A 97 -0.90 46.90 -28.53
C ILE A 97 -0.08 47.84 -29.41
N SER A 98 -0.45 49.12 -29.56
CA SER A 98 0.22 50.04 -30.49
C SER A 98 1.38 50.85 -29.89
N SER A 99 1.42 51.06 -28.57
CA SER A 99 2.39 51.96 -27.93
C SER A 99 3.25 51.24 -26.88
N ASP A 100 4.57 51.45 -26.95
CA ASP A 100 5.52 50.99 -25.91
C ASP A 100 5.43 51.80 -24.61
N PHE A 101 4.86 53.02 -24.66
CA PHE A 101 4.79 53.96 -23.55
C PHE A 101 3.34 54.38 -23.25
N TYR A 102 2.48 53.40 -22.97
CA TYR A 102 1.10 53.65 -22.60
C TYR A 102 0.93 53.65 -21.07
N VAL A 103 0.89 54.84 -20.47
CA VAL A 103 0.78 55.06 -19.02
C VAL A 103 -0.41 55.97 -18.71
N SER A 104 -1.03 55.83 -17.54
CA SER A 104 -2.14 56.67 -17.09
C SER A 104 -1.79 58.16 -17.17
N PRO A 105 -2.69 59.02 -17.68
CA PRO A 105 -2.56 60.47 -17.51
C PRO A 105 -2.55 60.84 -16.02
N SER A 106 -1.75 61.83 -15.65
CA SER A 106 -1.55 62.28 -14.26
C SER A 106 -2.78 62.93 -13.60
N TYR A 107 -3.88 63.11 -14.34
CA TYR A 107 -5.17 63.60 -13.85
C TYR A 107 -6.23 62.50 -13.99
N GLN A 108 -6.49 61.75 -12.93
CA GLN A 108 -7.52 60.71 -12.91
C GLN A 108 -8.93 61.34 -12.97
N ARG A 109 -9.68 61.09 -14.05
CA ARG A 109 -11.15 61.23 -14.07
C ARG A 109 -11.74 60.01 -13.35
N GLU A 110 -12.79 60.17 -12.54
CA GLU A 110 -13.44 59.16 -11.68
C GLU A 110 -13.90 57.84 -12.36
N GLY A 111 -13.69 57.66 -13.68
CA GLY A 111 -13.96 56.40 -14.41
C GLY A 111 -12.73 55.70 -15.03
N GLU A 112 -11.57 56.37 -15.20
CA GLU A 112 -10.36 55.75 -15.79
C GLU A 112 -9.54 54.92 -14.77
N SER A 113 -9.94 54.97 -13.49
CA SER A 113 -9.31 54.25 -12.37
C SER A 113 -9.31 52.71 -12.51
N LEU A 114 -10.14 52.15 -13.40
CA LEU A 114 -10.22 50.70 -13.62
C LEU A 114 -9.28 50.17 -14.72
N LEU A 115 -8.78 51.03 -15.60
CA LEU A 115 -7.96 50.63 -16.76
C LEU A 115 -6.46 50.61 -16.47
N PHE A 116 -6.05 51.19 -15.35
CA PHE A 116 -4.65 51.27 -14.95
C PHE A 116 -4.49 50.82 -13.49
N ASN A 117 -3.34 50.26 -13.14
CA ASN A 117 -3.01 49.97 -11.75
C ASN A 117 -2.58 51.24 -11.00
N SER A 118 -2.30 51.11 -9.70
CA SER A 118 -1.82 52.21 -8.86
C SER A 118 -0.48 52.83 -9.31
N GLN A 119 0.29 52.11 -10.14
CA GLN A 119 1.53 52.58 -10.75
C GLN A 119 1.32 53.20 -12.14
N GLY A 120 0.06 53.32 -12.60
CA GLY A 120 -0.28 53.90 -13.90
C GLY A 120 -0.06 52.96 -15.09
N GLN A 121 0.22 51.68 -14.86
CA GLN A 121 0.43 50.68 -15.92
C GLN A 121 -0.92 50.11 -16.41
N PRO A 122 -1.06 49.80 -17.70
CA PRO A 122 -2.33 49.38 -18.28
C PRO A 122 -2.75 47.99 -17.79
N LEU A 123 -4.06 47.79 -17.68
CA LEU A 123 -4.72 46.56 -17.24
C LEU A 123 -5.66 46.06 -18.34
N TRP A 124 -5.53 44.79 -18.72
CA TRP A 124 -6.50 44.14 -19.61
C TRP A 124 -7.45 43.25 -18.82
N LEU A 125 -8.70 43.71 -18.61
CA LEU A 125 -9.72 43.08 -17.76
C LEU A 125 -10.64 42.11 -18.52
N GLU A 126 -10.09 41.31 -19.42
CA GLU A 126 -10.81 40.25 -20.13
C GLU A 126 -10.64 38.90 -19.41
N HIS A 127 -11.52 37.94 -19.69
CA HIS A 127 -11.37 36.58 -19.19
C HIS A 127 -9.97 36.02 -19.55
N VAL A 128 -9.20 35.56 -18.55
CA VAL A 128 -7.75 35.30 -18.68
C VAL A 128 -7.42 34.37 -19.86
N PRO A 129 -8.05 33.20 -20.03
CA PRO A 129 -7.79 32.38 -21.21
C PRO A 129 -8.14 33.02 -22.54
N THR A 130 -9.19 33.84 -22.59
CA THR A 130 -9.58 34.58 -23.79
C THR A 130 -8.53 35.64 -24.16
N ALA A 131 -8.04 36.37 -23.16
CA ALA A 131 -6.95 37.33 -23.32
C ALA A 131 -5.67 36.64 -23.80
N CYS A 132 -5.33 35.47 -23.25
CA CYS A 132 -4.18 34.69 -23.69
C CYS A 132 -4.33 34.19 -25.12
N ALA A 133 -5.54 33.84 -25.56
CA ALA A 133 -5.79 33.46 -26.96
C ALA A 133 -5.56 34.63 -27.93
N ARG A 134 -5.81 35.88 -27.51
CA ARG A 134 -5.43 37.08 -28.29
C ARG A 134 -3.92 37.23 -28.40
N VAL A 135 -3.19 37.00 -27.30
CA VAL A 135 -1.72 36.98 -27.30
C VAL A 135 -1.21 35.91 -28.28
N ASP A 136 -1.77 34.70 -28.21
CA ASP A 136 -1.40 33.58 -29.07
C ASP A 136 -1.66 33.88 -30.55
N ALA A 137 -2.81 34.51 -30.85
CA ALA A 137 -3.14 34.95 -32.19
C ALA A 137 -2.16 36.03 -32.69
N LEU A 138 -1.87 37.07 -31.91
CA LEU A 138 -0.89 38.10 -32.28
C LEU A 138 0.47 37.47 -32.57
N ARG A 139 0.97 36.61 -31.67
CA ARG A 139 2.26 35.94 -31.81
C ARG A 139 2.30 35.07 -33.06
N SER A 140 1.28 34.23 -33.28
CA SER A 140 1.21 33.31 -34.42
C SER A 140 1.06 34.01 -35.78
N HIS A 141 0.47 35.22 -35.81
CA HIS A 141 0.30 36.03 -37.02
C HIS A 141 1.43 37.06 -37.24
N GLY A 142 2.54 36.96 -36.49
CA GLY A 142 3.74 37.78 -36.74
C GLY A 142 3.78 39.13 -36.02
N TYR A 143 3.02 39.29 -34.93
CA TYR A 143 2.98 40.50 -34.09
C TYR A 143 3.54 40.24 -32.67
N PRO A 144 4.84 39.83 -32.54
CA PRO A 144 5.39 39.43 -31.25
C PRO A 144 5.53 40.60 -30.27
N ARG A 145 5.75 41.83 -30.73
CA ARG A 145 5.89 43.01 -29.85
C ARG A 145 4.55 43.41 -29.25
N GLU A 146 3.50 43.41 -30.06
CA GLU A 146 2.12 43.63 -29.67
C GLU A 146 1.66 42.55 -28.68
N ALA A 147 2.02 41.29 -28.94
CA ALA A 147 1.77 40.17 -28.05
C ALA A 147 2.46 40.36 -26.68
N LEU A 148 3.71 40.83 -26.66
CA LEU A 148 4.44 41.15 -25.42
C LEU A 148 3.76 42.26 -24.62
N ARG A 149 3.37 43.37 -25.26
CA ARG A 149 2.67 44.48 -24.59
C ARG A 149 1.35 44.02 -23.97
N LEU A 150 0.57 43.25 -24.72
CA LEU A 150 -0.68 42.66 -24.21
C LEU A 150 -0.42 41.68 -23.07
N THR A 151 0.62 40.87 -23.16
CA THR A 151 1.04 39.93 -22.09
C THR A 151 1.35 40.67 -20.80
N VAL A 152 2.11 41.77 -20.85
CA VAL A 152 2.40 42.60 -19.67
C VAL A 152 1.13 43.17 -19.05
N ALA A 153 0.20 43.70 -19.87
CA ALA A 153 -1.08 44.22 -19.38
C ALA A 153 -1.93 43.12 -18.71
N ILE A 154 -1.92 41.89 -19.22
CA ILE A 154 -2.59 40.73 -18.61
C ILE A 154 -1.93 40.39 -17.26
N ILE A 155 -0.60 40.36 -17.18
CA ILE A 155 0.11 40.06 -15.92
C ILE A 155 -0.16 41.12 -14.86
N ASN A 156 -0.26 42.40 -15.24
CA ASN A 156 -0.66 43.47 -14.32
C ASN A 156 -2.08 43.25 -13.79
N THR A 157 -3.01 42.79 -14.64
CA THR A 157 -4.35 42.37 -14.20
C THR A 157 -4.29 41.21 -13.20
N LEU A 158 -3.46 40.18 -13.48
CA LEU A 158 -3.31 39.03 -12.59
C LEU A 158 -2.72 39.43 -11.23
N ARG A 159 -1.72 40.32 -11.21
CA ARG A 159 -1.15 40.90 -9.97
C ARG A 159 -2.21 41.63 -9.16
N LEU A 160 -3.00 42.48 -9.81
CA LEU A 160 -4.11 43.19 -9.14
C LEU A 160 -5.15 42.21 -8.59
N GLN A 161 -5.50 41.16 -9.35
CA GLN A 161 -6.44 40.13 -8.90
C GLN A 161 -5.90 39.37 -7.69
N GLN A 162 -4.64 38.94 -7.72
CA GLN A 162 -3.98 38.24 -6.61
C GLN A 162 -3.93 39.11 -5.35
N GLN A 163 -3.63 40.41 -5.49
CA GLN A 163 -3.64 41.35 -4.38
C GLN A 163 -5.04 41.53 -3.77
N ARG A 164 -6.07 41.72 -4.60
CA ARG A 164 -7.47 41.82 -4.13
C ARG A 164 -7.92 40.55 -3.41
N GLN A 165 -7.58 39.38 -3.95
CA GLN A 165 -7.87 38.08 -3.32
C GLN A 165 -7.20 37.95 -1.94
N LEU A 166 -5.95 38.38 -1.83
CA LEU A 166 -5.22 38.40 -0.57
C LEU A 166 -5.86 39.35 0.46
N GLU A 167 -6.29 40.53 0.03
CA GLU A 167 -7.03 41.48 0.89
C GLU A 167 -8.35 40.90 1.38
N ILE A 168 -9.15 40.30 0.49
CA ILE A 168 -10.40 39.61 0.85
C ILE A 168 -10.13 38.52 1.89
N TYR A 169 -9.10 37.69 1.65
CA TYR A 169 -8.73 36.63 2.59
C TYR A 169 -8.29 37.19 3.94
N LYS A 170 -7.51 38.27 4.00
CA LYS A 170 -7.08 38.89 5.26
C LYS A 170 -8.27 39.27 6.14
N HIS A 171 -9.37 39.75 5.56
CA HIS A 171 -10.60 40.07 6.30
C HIS A 171 -11.35 38.83 6.79
N GLN A 172 -11.35 37.75 6.01
CA GLN A 172 -12.11 36.51 6.30
C GLN A 172 -11.29 35.42 7.01
N LYS A 173 -9.98 35.62 7.20
CA LYS A 173 -9.02 34.60 7.67
C LYS A 173 -9.45 33.93 8.97
N LYS A 174 -9.91 34.70 9.96
CA LYS A 174 -10.31 34.16 11.28
C LYS A 174 -11.48 33.18 11.16
N GLU A 175 -12.51 33.52 10.38
CA GLU A 175 -13.71 32.70 10.18
C GLU A 175 -13.38 31.42 9.40
N LEU A 176 -12.60 31.54 8.32
CA LEU A 176 -12.20 30.39 7.50
C LEU A 176 -11.32 29.39 8.27
N LEU A 177 -10.39 29.89 9.09
CA LEU A 177 -9.55 29.02 9.93
C LEU A 177 -10.33 28.32 11.03
N GLN A 178 -11.34 28.97 11.63
CA GLN A 178 -12.21 28.34 12.61
C GLN A 178 -13.08 27.24 11.99
N ARG A 179 -13.58 27.46 10.76
CA ARG A 179 -14.38 26.46 10.03
C ARG A 179 -13.55 25.30 9.49
N GLY A 180 -12.27 25.53 9.17
CA GLY A 180 -11.38 24.52 8.58
C GLY A 180 -11.74 24.08 7.16
N ALA A 181 -12.76 24.69 6.55
CA ALA A 181 -13.25 24.37 5.21
C ALA A 181 -13.72 25.63 4.48
N THR A 182 -13.75 25.57 3.16
CA THR A 182 -14.18 26.69 2.29
C THR A 182 -14.98 26.16 1.10
N THR A 183 -15.98 26.95 0.67
CA THR A 183 -16.72 26.75 -0.59
C THR A 183 -16.15 27.59 -1.73
N ILE A 184 -15.20 28.48 -1.44
CA ILE A 184 -14.52 29.29 -2.45
C ILE A 184 -13.67 28.36 -3.31
N THR A 185 -13.96 28.31 -4.60
CA THR A 185 -13.16 27.54 -5.54
C THR A 185 -13.20 28.10 -6.95
N ASN A 186 -12.11 27.94 -7.71
CA ASN A 186 -12.09 28.18 -9.15
C ASN A 186 -12.54 26.92 -9.89
N LEU A 187 -13.64 27.04 -10.63
CA LEU A 187 -14.18 25.98 -11.49
C LEU A 187 -13.37 25.81 -12.78
N GLU A 188 -12.67 26.85 -13.23
CA GLU A 188 -11.85 26.85 -14.42
C GLU A 188 -10.37 26.91 -14.04
N GLY A 189 -9.67 25.80 -14.27
CA GLY A 189 -8.22 25.70 -14.05
C GLY A 189 -7.44 26.15 -15.28
N TRP A 190 -6.38 26.94 -15.06
CA TRP A 190 -5.52 27.41 -16.16
C TRP A 190 -4.52 26.34 -16.65
N VAL A 191 -4.11 25.41 -15.79
CA VAL A 191 -3.28 24.25 -16.15
C VAL A 191 -4.17 23.15 -16.75
N GLY A 192 -3.78 22.57 -17.89
CA GLY A 192 -4.60 21.60 -18.63
C GLY A 192 -5.67 22.23 -19.52
N HIS A 193 -5.84 23.55 -19.43
CA HIS A 193 -6.84 24.30 -20.18
C HIS A 193 -6.62 24.19 -21.71
N PRO A 194 -7.69 24.03 -22.53
CA PRO A 194 -7.55 23.93 -23.99
C PRO A 194 -6.83 25.10 -24.66
N LEU A 195 -6.96 26.34 -24.14
CA LEU A 195 -6.27 27.52 -24.67
C LEU A 195 -4.86 27.73 -24.09
N ASN A 196 -4.39 26.83 -23.21
CA ASN A 196 -3.07 26.87 -22.60
C ASN A 196 -2.58 28.28 -22.16
N PRO A 197 -3.35 29.02 -21.33
CA PRO A 197 -3.07 30.42 -21.04
C PRO A 197 -1.68 30.64 -20.43
N ILE A 198 -1.31 29.83 -19.44
CA ILE A 198 -0.02 29.96 -18.76
C ILE A 198 1.14 29.61 -19.69
N GLY A 199 1.01 28.51 -20.46
CA GLY A 199 2.01 28.15 -21.44
C GLY A 199 2.17 29.21 -22.54
N CYS A 200 1.09 29.85 -22.97
CA CYS A 200 1.11 30.93 -23.95
C CYS A 200 1.85 32.17 -23.43
N LEU A 201 1.50 32.67 -22.24
CA LEU A 201 2.17 33.85 -21.66
C LEU A 201 3.65 33.55 -21.38
N PHE A 202 3.95 32.37 -20.82
CA PHE A 202 5.32 31.94 -20.57
C PHE A 202 6.16 31.87 -21.85
N LEU A 203 5.64 31.24 -22.91
CA LEU A 203 6.33 31.16 -24.21
C LEU A 203 6.56 32.54 -24.81
N THR A 204 5.53 33.38 -24.83
CA THR A 204 5.61 34.72 -25.43
C THR A 204 6.73 35.55 -24.77
N LEU A 205 6.89 35.45 -23.46
CA LEU A 205 7.93 36.17 -22.72
C LEU A 205 9.32 35.53 -22.88
N THR A 206 9.41 34.20 -22.81
CA THR A 206 10.70 33.49 -22.91
C THR A 206 11.29 33.52 -24.32
N GLU A 207 10.45 33.49 -25.36
CA GLU A 207 10.89 33.66 -26.75
C GLU A 207 11.59 35.00 -26.96
N ALA A 208 11.09 36.08 -26.34
CA ALA A 208 11.72 37.40 -26.39
C ALA A 208 13.05 37.48 -25.62
N CYS A 209 13.27 36.55 -24.69
CA CYS A 209 14.47 36.47 -23.86
C CYS A 209 15.51 35.47 -24.38
N ARG A 210 15.20 34.70 -25.42
CA ARG A 210 16.10 33.67 -25.93
C ARG A 210 17.24 34.30 -26.73
N LEU A 211 18.47 33.84 -26.49
CA LEU A 211 19.58 34.15 -27.38
C LEU A 211 19.43 33.33 -28.67
N GLU A 212 19.38 33.99 -29.83
CA GLU A 212 19.42 33.28 -31.12
C GLU A 212 20.85 32.75 -31.33
N GLU A 213 20.99 31.42 -31.49
CA GLU A 213 22.20 30.85 -32.11
C GLU A 213 22.19 31.21 -33.60
N GLU A 214 22.62 32.42 -33.94
CA GLU A 214 23.04 32.76 -35.31
C GLU A 214 24.32 31.95 -35.63
N ASN A 215 24.18 30.65 -35.91
CA ASN A 215 25.04 29.82 -36.78
C ASN A 215 24.84 28.31 -36.55
N CYS A 216 23.76 27.73 -37.06
CA CYS A 216 23.77 26.31 -37.44
C CYS A 216 22.87 26.06 -38.64
N LEU A 217 23.34 26.51 -39.81
CA LEU A 217 23.08 25.83 -41.08
C LEU A 217 23.92 24.54 -41.15
N GLU A 218 23.82 23.63 -40.19
CA GLU A 218 24.34 22.27 -40.37
C GLU A 218 23.39 21.25 -39.78
N ILE A 219 22.97 20.35 -40.65
CA ILE A 219 22.19 19.15 -40.38
C ILE A 219 23.02 18.28 -39.45
N SER A 220 22.73 18.28 -38.14
CA SER A 220 23.21 17.23 -37.24
C SER A 220 22.04 16.58 -36.52
N ASP A 221 21.63 15.45 -37.08
CA ASP A 221 20.67 14.48 -36.59
C ASP A 221 21.31 13.70 -35.41
N THR A 222 21.50 14.35 -34.26
CA THR A 222 21.87 13.70 -32.98
C THR A 222 21.23 14.46 -31.82
N GLY A 223 20.28 13.80 -31.15
CA GLY A 223 19.34 14.38 -30.18
C GLY A 223 19.89 14.78 -28.81
N ASP A 224 20.92 15.63 -28.77
CA ASP A 224 21.28 16.40 -27.57
C ASP A 224 21.18 17.90 -27.91
N SER A 225 19.94 18.42 -27.92
CA SER A 225 19.70 19.86 -27.97
C SER A 225 20.14 20.46 -26.63
N LYS A 226 21.18 21.30 -26.64
CA LYS A 226 21.57 22.08 -25.46
C LYS A 226 20.36 22.86 -24.92
N PRO A 227 20.24 23.02 -23.59
CA PRO A 227 19.15 23.80 -23.01
C PRO A 227 19.20 25.25 -23.53
N PRO A 228 18.04 25.89 -23.76
CA PRO A 228 17.99 27.26 -24.24
C PRO A 228 18.61 28.23 -23.23
N VAL A 229 19.48 29.12 -23.69
CA VAL A 229 20.07 30.17 -22.86
C VAL A 229 19.20 31.43 -22.95
N TYR A 230 18.81 31.96 -21.79
CA TYR A 230 17.96 33.14 -21.66
C TYR A 230 18.74 34.34 -21.13
N GLN A 231 18.34 35.54 -21.57
CA GLN A 231 18.83 36.82 -21.05
C GLN A 231 17.69 37.70 -20.54
N HIS A 232 18.00 38.54 -19.57
CA HIS A 232 17.05 39.52 -19.05
C HIS A 232 16.81 40.63 -20.07
N VAL A 233 15.57 40.75 -20.55
CA VAL A 233 15.11 41.86 -21.40
C VAL A 233 14.19 42.76 -20.57
N PRO A 234 14.51 44.06 -20.41
CA PRO A 234 13.73 44.96 -19.56
C PRO A 234 12.33 45.23 -20.14
N VAL A 235 11.35 45.41 -19.25
CA VAL A 235 9.99 45.76 -19.63
C VAL A 235 9.90 47.27 -19.88
N ALA A 236 9.40 47.68 -21.05
CA ALA A 236 9.38 49.09 -21.46
C ALA A 236 8.41 49.99 -20.63
N THR A 237 7.47 49.40 -19.90
CA THR A 237 6.28 50.08 -19.33
C THR A 237 6.36 50.37 -17.81
N GLY A 238 7.55 50.65 -17.24
CA GLY A 238 7.69 50.98 -15.81
C GLY A 238 8.90 51.85 -15.51
N SER A 239 8.82 52.64 -14.43
CA SER A 239 9.88 53.51 -13.90
C SER A 239 11.27 52.85 -13.94
N GLN A 240 12.30 53.60 -14.34
CA GLN A 240 13.70 53.15 -14.53
C GLN A 240 14.34 52.42 -13.32
N ASP A 241 13.65 52.35 -12.17
CA ASP A 241 14.08 51.73 -10.92
C ASP A 241 13.47 50.33 -10.61
N SER A 242 12.58 49.76 -11.43
CA SER A 242 11.85 48.52 -11.03
C SER A 242 12.63 47.21 -11.19
N GLY A 243 13.70 47.18 -12.00
CA GLY A 243 14.50 45.97 -12.26
C GLY A 243 13.73 44.80 -12.91
N GLU A 244 12.49 45.03 -13.38
CA GLU A 244 11.63 43.98 -13.94
C GLU A 244 12.01 43.64 -15.39
N SER A 245 12.05 42.35 -15.69
CA SER A 245 12.37 41.80 -17.02
C SER A 245 11.30 40.84 -17.51
N TYR A 246 11.18 40.64 -18.83
CA TYR A 246 10.27 39.63 -19.39
C TYR A 246 10.54 38.23 -18.84
N LEU A 247 11.81 37.88 -18.58
CA LEU A 247 12.18 36.61 -17.97
C LEU A 247 11.63 36.45 -16.54
N SER A 248 11.75 37.50 -15.70
CA SER A 248 11.14 37.51 -14.37
C SER A 248 9.62 37.45 -14.42
N LEU A 249 8.98 38.12 -15.38
CA LEU A 249 7.53 38.03 -15.57
C LEU A 249 7.09 36.64 -16.04
N ALA A 250 7.91 35.96 -16.86
CA ALA A 250 7.63 34.60 -17.32
C ALA A 250 7.60 33.63 -16.14
N LEU A 251 8.63 33.68 -15.29
CA LEU A 251 8.66 32.90 -14.05
C LEU A 251 7.44 33.24 -13.17
N GLU A 252 7.16 34.52 -12.95
CA GLU A 252 6.06 34.97 -12.11
C GLU A 252 4.69 34.44 -12.56
N VAL A 253 4.35 34.59 -13.86
CA VAL A 253 3.04 34.16 -14.37
C VAL A 253 2.89 32.64 -14.36
N ALA A 254 3.97 31.91 -14.61
CA ALA A 254 3.98 30.45 -14.49
C ALA A 254 3.70 30.02 -13.05
N LEU A 255 4.37 30.63 -12.07
CA LEU A 255 4.16 30.33 -10.65
C LEU A 255 2.75 30.70 -10.18
N MET A 256 2.23 31.87 -10.56
CA MET A 256 0.85 32.27 -10.27
C MET A 256 -0.14 31.24 -10.81
N GLY A 257 0.04 30.82 -12.06
CA GLY A 257 -0.93 29.98 -12.72
C GLY A 257 -0.90 28.52 -12.28
N MET A 258 0.29 27.96 -12.04
CA MET A 258 0.39 26.61 -11.48
C MET A 258 -0.07 26.56 -10.02
N GLY A 259 0.13 27.65 -9.27
CA GLY A 259 -0.31 27.77 -7.88
C GLY A 259 -1.80 28.08 -7.68
N GLN A 260 -2.55 28.32 -8.76
CA GLN A 260 -3.99 28.59 -8.69
C GLN A 260 -4.73 27.42 -8.03
N GLN A 261 -5.55 27.70 -7.00
CA GLN A 261 -6.50 26.71 -6.49
C GLN A 261 -7.49 26.40 -7.61
N ARG A 262 -7.67 25.12 -7.95
CA ARG A 262 -8.60 24.66 -8.99
C ARG A 262 -9.23 23.33 -8.61
N VAL A 263 -10.48 23.09 -8.99
CA VAL A 263 -11.12 21.78 -8.84
C VAL A 263 -10.53 20.78 -9.82
N MET A 264 -10.41 19.51 -9.40
CA MET A 264 -10.04 18.42 -10.30
C MET A 264 -11.07 18.29 -11.44
N PRO A 265 -10.68 18.33 -12.72
CA PRO A 265 -11.64 18.21 -13.81
C PRO A 265 -12.30 16.83 -13.86
N GLU A 266 -13.48 16.79 -14.48
CA GLU A 266 -14.23 15.56 -14.67
C GLU A 266 -13.67 14.73 -15.83
N GLY A 267 -13.60 13.41 -15.64
CA GLY A 267 -13.18 12.47 -16.67
C GLY A 267 -11.67 12.19 -16.70
N LEU A 268 -11.32 10.94 -17.04
CA LEU A 268 -9.95 10.45 -17.04
C LEU A 268 -9.02 11.28 -17.95
N TYR A 269 -9.47 11.64 -19.16
CA TYR A 269 -8.63 12.37 -20.13
C TYR A 269 -8.31 13.79 -19.66
N ALA A 270 -9.27 14.50 -19.10
CA ALA A 270 -9.05 15.85 -18.59
C ALA A 270 -8.10 15.84 -17.37
N GLN A 271 -8.21 14.84 -16.48
CA GLN A 271 -7.31 14.67 -15.35
C GLN A 271 -5.88 14.35 -15.79
N ASP A 272 -5.70 13.40 -16.71
CA ASP A 272 -4.38 13.06 -17.28
C ASP A 272 -3.77 14.25 -18.04
N LYS A 273 -4.58 15.02 -18.75
CA LYS A 273 -4.14 16.26 -19.42
C LYS A 273 -3.64 17.31 -18.43
N VAL A 274 -4.30 17.49 -17.28
CA VAL A 274 -3.83 18.40 -16.23
C VAL A 274 -2.46 17.96 -15.70
N CYS A 275 -2.30 16.67 -15.38
CA CYS A 275 -1.02 16.12 -14.89
C CYS A 275 0.11 16.34 -15.90
N ARG A 276 -0.11 15.99 -17.19
CA ARG A 276 0.91 16.16 -18.23
C ARG A 276 1.25 17.61 -18.49
N ASN A 277 0.26 18.50 -18.52
CA ASN A 277 0.52 19.93 -18.74
C ASN A 277 1.27 20.54 -17.55
N GLU A 278 1.00 20.10 -16.33
CA GLU A 278 1.77 20.50 -15.14
C GLU A 278 3.24 20.08 -15.27
N GLU A 279 3.51 18.81 -15.63
CA GLU A 279 4.86 18.30 -15.89
C GLU A 279 5.58 19.08 -17.01
N GLN A 280 4.88 19.42 -18.10
CA GLN A 280 5.46 20.20 -19.21
C GLN A 280 5.85 21.61 -18.81
N ILE A 281 5.03 22.31 -18.01
CA ILE A 281 5.38 23.66 -17.54
C ILE A 281 6.55 23.58 -16.55
N ILE A 282 6.58 22.56 -15.68
CA ILE A 282 7.70 22.32 -14.76
C ILE A 282 9.00 22.07 -15.53
N ALA A 283 8.99 21.24 -16.59
CA ALA A 283 10.18 21.01 -17.41
C ALA A 283 10.74 22.31 -17.99
N ARG A 284 9.87 23.19 -18.50
CA ARG A 284 10.29 24.51 -19.02
C ARG A 284 10.78 25.46 -17.94
N LEU A 285 10.25 25.36 -16.73
CA LEU A 285 10.74 26.13 -15.58
C LEU A 285 12.12 25.65 -15.12
N GLN A 286 12.41 24.35 -15.27
CA GLN A 286 13.73 23.77 -14.96
C GLN A 286 14.81 24.18 -15.98
N ASP A 287 14.43 24.58 -17.19
CA ASP A 287 15.35 25.16 -18.18
C ASP A 287 15.83 26.57 -17.79
N LEU A 288 15.20 27.23 -16.81
CA LEU A 288 15.60 28.56 -16.36
C LEU A 288 16.74 28.48 -15.34
N GLU A 289 17.86 29.15 -15.62
CA GLU A 289 18.93 29.35 -14.64
C GLU A 289 18.51 30.42 -13.61
N LEU A 290 18.38 30.03 -12.34
CA LEU A 290 17.90 30.91 -11.27
C LEU A 290 18.98 31.89 -10.80
N ASP A 291 19.03 33.05 -11.45
CA ASP A 291 19.84 34.19 -11.04
C ASP A 291 19.23 34.94 -9.82
N PRO A 292 19.90 35.95 -9.24
CA PRO A 292 19.38 36.67 -8.08
C PRO A 292 18.00 37.32 -8.29
N VAL A 293 17.70 37.80 -9.50
CA VAL A 293 16.41 38.42 -9.84
C VAL A 293 15.30 37.37 -9.86
N LEU A 294 15.53 36.25 -10.53
CA LEU A 294 14.59 35.13 -10.60
C LEU A 294 14.39 34.49 -9.22
N VAL A 295 15.44 34.34 -8.41
CA VAL A 295 15.32 33.87 -7.03
C VAL A 295 14.45 34.82 -6.20
N GLN A 296 14.59 36.14 -6.35
CA GLN A 296 13.74 37.10 -5.66
C GLN A 296 12.27 36.98 -6.11
N THR A 297 12.02 36.84 -7.41
CA THR A 297 10.66 36.61 -7.95
C THR A 297 10.07 35.30 -7.46
N LEU A 298 10.83 34.22 -7.47
CA LEU A 298 10.44 32.91 -6.96
C LEU A 298 10.04 32.99 -5.48
N ARG A 299 10.88 33.60 -4.63
CA ARG A 299 10.59 33.78 -3.20
C ARG A 299 9.34 34.61 -2.97
N LYS A 300 9.22 35.75 -3.66
CA LYS A 300 8.04 36.63 -3.59
C LYS A 300 6.75 35.86 -3.92
N GLN A 301 6.75 35.12 -5.03
CA GLN A 301 5.56 34.38 -5.45
C GLN A 301 5.23 33.21 -4.52
N CYS A 302 6.23 32.48 -4.02
CA CYS A 302 6.00 31.41 -3.05
C CYS A 302 5.37 31.91 -1.74
N ILE A 303 5.76 33.10 -1.26
CA ILE A 303 5.12 33.74 -0.10
C ILE A 303 3.66 34.08 -0.41
N LEU A 304 3.39 34.70 -1.56
CA LEU A 304 2.03 35.04 -1.98
C LEU A 304 1.14 33.80 -2.12
N LEU A 305 1.68 32.70 -2.65
CA LEU A 305 0.96 31.42 -2.75
C LEU A 305 0.64 30.84 -1.37
N LEU A 306 1.53 30.95 -0.39
CA LEU A 306 1.28 30.48 0.97
C LEU A 306 0.22 31.34 1.70
N GLU A 307 0.19 32.64 1.43
CA GLU A 307 -0.71 33.60 2.04
C GLU A 307 -2.05 33.75 1.31
N GLY A 308 -2.16 33.27 0.07
CA GLY A 308 -3.31 33.46 -0.83
C GLY A 308 -4.61 32.76 -0.41
N GLY A 309 -4.64 32.11 0.75
CA GLY A 309 -5.85 31.50 1.32
C GLY A 309 -6.57 30.55 0.35
N PRO A 310 -7.90 30.61 0.22
CA PRO A 310 -8.66 29.68 -0.62
C PRO A 310 -8.42 29.85 -2.13
N PHE A 311 -7.74 30.91 -2.55
CA PHE A 311 -7.47 31.19 -3.96
C PHE A 311 -6.19 30.52 -4.47
N SER A 312 -5.32 30.08 -3.56
CA SER A 312 -4.06 29.40 -3.86
C SER A 312 -4.14 27.92 -3.47
N GLY A 313 -3.64 27.03 -4.32
CA GLY A 313 -3.50 25.60 -4.00
C GLY A 313 -2.61 25.33 -2.79
N LEU A 314 -1.76 26.29 -2.42
CA LEU A 314 -0.87 26.25 -1.25
C LEU A 314 -1.36 27.10 -0.07
N GLY A 315 -2.56 27.70 -0.14
CA GLY A 315 -3.08 28.53 0.95
C GLY A 315 -3.46 27.74 2.21
N GLU A 316 -3.76 28.38 3.33
CA GLU A 316 -4.01 27.66 4.60
C GLU A 316 -5.26 26.79 4.58
N VAL A 317 -6.35 27.26 3.96
CA VAL A 317 -7.63 26.55 3.80
C VAL A 317 -7.95 26.48 2.31
N ILE A 318 -8.21 25.28 1.78
CA ILE A 318 -8.52 25.07 0.36
C ILE A 318 -9.78 24.22 0.21
N HIS A 319 -10.42 24.33 -0.95
CA HIS A 319 -11.58 23.52 -1.29
C HIS A 319 -11.23 22.02 -1.24
N ARG A 320 -12.16 21.17 -0.78
CA ARG A 320 -11.91 19.73 -0.58
C ARG A 320 -11.49 19.00 -1.85
N GLU A 321 -12.04 19.41 -2.98
CA GLU A 321 -11.78 18.79 -4.30
C GLU A 321 -10.70 19.54 -5.10
N SER A 322 -9.86 20.34 -4.43
CA SER A 322 -8.75 21.02 -5.07
C SER A 322 -7.73 20.02 -5.61
N VAL A 323 -7.21 20.27 -6.82
CA VAL A 323 -6.06 19.53 -7.35
C VAL A 323 -4.87 19.64 -6.36
N PRO A 324 -4.31 18.52 -5.89
CA PRO A 324 -3.15 18.56 -4.99
C PRO A 324 -1.89 19.07 -5.71
N MET A 325 -1.09 19.89 -5.02
CA MET A 325 0.08 20.56 -5.61
C MET A 325 1.39 19.79 -5.39
N HIS A 326 1.37 18.46 -5.33
CA HIS A 326 2.56 17.67 -4.94
C HIS A 326 3.73 17.83 -5.94
N THR A 327 3.46 17.67 -7.24
CA THR A 327 4.45 17.79 -8.31
C THR A 327 5.04 19.20 -8.37
N PHE A 328 4.16 20.21 -8.34
CA PHE A 328 4.57 21.61 -8.33
C PHE A 328 5.38 21.97 -7.07
N ALA A 329 4.94 21.52 -5.89
CA ALA A 329 5.65 21.78 -4.65
C ALA A 329 7.02 21.09 -4.60
N LYS A 330 7.20 19.94 -5.25
CA LYS A 330 8.51 19.28 -5.38
C LYS A 330 9.48 20.11 -6.22
N TYR A 331 9.02 20.69 -7.33
CA TYR A 331 9.80 21.65 -8.11
C TYR A 331 10.17 22.87 -7.25
N LEU A 332 9.18 23.50 -6.61
CA LEU A 332 9.39 24.69 -5.77
C LEU A 332 10.35 24.42 -4.61
N PHE A 333 10.22 23.26 -3.95
CA PHE A 333 11.10 22.84 -2.89
C PHE A 333 12.54 22.75 -3.39
N SER A 334 12.76 22.06 -4.51
CA SER A 334 14.11 21.87 -5.08
C SER A 334 14.73 23.19 -5.54
N ALA A 335 13.93 24.07 -6.15
CA ALA A 335 14.36 25.39 -6.61
C ALA A 335 14.67 26.36 -5.45
N LEU A 336 13.89 26.32 -4.36
CA LEU A 336 14.08 27.21 -3.21
C LEU A 336 15.13 26.73 -2.20
N LEU A 337 15.35 25.42 -2.08
CA LEU A 337 16.17 24.83 -1.03
C LEU A 337 17.58 25.45 -0.90
N PRO A 338 18.32 25.76 -1.99
CA PRO A 338 19.63 26.39 -1.90
C PRO A 338 19.61 27.85 -1.41
N HIS A 339 18.45 28.52 -1.48
CA HIS A 339 18.33 29.97 -1.27
C HIS A 339 17.53 30.33 -0.01
N ASP A 340 16.49 29.56 0.32
CA ASP A 340 15.59 29.79 1.46
C ASP A 340 14.97 28.46 1.92
N ALA A 341 15.72 27.72 2.73
CA ALA A 341 15.31 26.41 3.19
C ALA A 341 14.02 26.45 4.03
N ASP A 342 13.84 27.46 4.89
CA ASP A 342 12.67 27.55 5.76
C ASP A 342 11.38 27.78 4.95
N LEU A 343 11.44 28.64 3.93
CA LEU A 343 10.33 28.82 2.99
C LEU A 343 10.06 27.53 2.20
N ALA A 344 11.10 26.84 1.75
CA ALA A 344 10.97 25.58 1.02
C ALA A 344 10.22 24.51 1.85
N TYR A 345 10.65 24.26 3.09
CA TYR A 345 9.97 23.30 3.97
C TYR A 345 8.54 23.72 4.31
N LYS A 346 8.31 25.00 4.62
CA LYS A 346 6.95 25.51 4.90
C LYS A 346 6.00 25.25 3.72
N LEU A 347 6.48 25.41 2.49
CA LEU A 347 5.74 25.16 1.26
C LEU A 347 5.48 23.68 1.02
N ALA A 348 6.52 22.85 1.09
CA ALA A 348 6.41 21.42 0.85
C ALA A 348 5.50 20.73 1.89
N LEU A 349 5.65 21.07 3.18
CA LEU A 349 4.79 20.57 4.26
C LEU A 349 3.33 20.96 4.06
N ARG A 350 3.06 22.17 3.56
CA ARG A 350 1.71 22.62 3.23
C ARG A 350 1.11 21.83 2.07
N ALA A 351 1.92 21.51 1.06
CA ALA A 351 1.49 20.79 -0.13
C ALA A 351 1.27 19.29 0.10
N MET A 352 1.81 18.71 1.20
CA MET A 352 1.62 17.30 1.53
C MET A 352 0.18 16.90 1.78
N ARG A 353 -0.71 17.84 2.12
CA ARG A 353 -2.13 17.56 2.38
C ARG A 353 -2.84 16.99 1.16
N LEU A 354 -3.80 16.11 1.40
CA LEU A 354 -4.67 15.53 0.37
C LEU A 354 -6.14 15.65 0.82
N PRO A 355 -6.75 16.85 0.75
CA PRO A 355 -8.02 17.16 1.42
C PRO A 355 -9.19 16.26 1.02
N VAL A 356 -9.15 15.69 -0.19
CA VAL A 356 -10.18 14.76 -0.66
C VAL A 356 -10.32 13.54 0.26
N LEU A 357 -9.21 13.07 0.84
CA LEU A 357 -9.15 11.91 1.74
C LEU A 357 -9.36 12.26 3.21
N GLU A 358 -9.36 13.54 3.56
CA GLU A 358 -9.61 13.97 4.94
C GLU A 358 -11.07 13.68 5.32
N THR A 359 -11.26 12.84 6.35
CA THR A 359 -12.58 12.63 6.95
C THR A 359 -13.02 13.91 7.62
N THR A 360 -14.06 14.56 7.10
CA THR A 360 -14.72 15.67 7.79
C THR A 360 -15.15 15.16 9.16
N ALA A 361 -14.56 15.71 10.23
CA ALA A 361 -15.00 15.42 11.58
C ALA A 361 -16.52 15.66 11.65
N PRO A 362 -17.31 14.75 12.24
CA PRO A 362 -18.71 15.04 12.49
C PRO A 362 -18.75 16.28 13.39
N SER A 363 -19.46 17.32 12.95
CA SER A 363 -19.83 18.44 13.79
C SER A 363 -20.37 17.91 15.11
N GLY A 364 -19.80 18.35 16.23
CA GLY A 364 -20.08 17.80 17.54
C GLY A 364 -21.53 18.01 17.97
N ASP A 365 -22.36 16.99 17.74
CA ASP A 365 -23.57 16.74 18.51
C ASP A 365 -23.34 15.47 19.34
N VAL A 366 -23.06 15.67 20.63
CA VAL A 366 -22.70 14.62 21.60
C VAL A 366 -23.97 13.98 22.17
N SER A 367 -24.80 13.38 21.32
CA SER A 367 -25.87 12.50 21.79
C SER A 367 -26.06 11.35 20.81
N HIS A 368 -25.76 10.14 21.28
CA HIS A 368 -25.98 8.78 20.73
C HIS A 368 -24.70 8.01 20.40
N PRO A 369 -24.25 7.09 21.30
CA PRO A 369 -23.20 6.15 21.01
C PRO A 369 -23.78 4.88 20.40
N HIS A 370 -23.71 4.71 19.08
CA HIS A 370 -23.85 3.38 18.48
C HIS A 370 -22.89 3.18 17.30
N HIS A 371 -22.18 2.06 17.39
CA HIS A 371 -21.40 1.42 16.34
C HIS A 371 -22.18 1.35 15.03
N LEU A 372 -21.70 2.04 14.00
CA LEU A 372 -21.96 1.72 12.60
C LEU A 372 -20.69 2.03 11.82
N VAL A 373 -20.10 0.98 11.25
CA VAL A 373 -19.21 1.09 10.10
C VAL A 373 -19.99 1.88 9.06
N SER A 374 -19.63 3.15 8.87
CA SER A 374 -20.26 4.03 7.88
C SER A 374 -19.77 3.61 6.49
N VAL A 375 -20.35 2.52 6.00
CA VAL A 375 -20.42 2.26 4.56
C VAL A 375 -21.49 3.23 4.04
N VAL A 376 -21.08 4.44 3.69
CA VAL A 376 -21.82 5.29 2.73
C VAL A 376 -21.13 5.06 1.38
N PRO A 377 -21.63 4.14 0.54
CA PRO A 377 -21.04 3.91 -0.77
C PRO A 377 -21.63 4.92 -1.76
N SER A 378 -21.26 6.20 -1.64
CA SER A 378 -21.50 7.24 -2.67
C SER A 378 -20.96 8.60 -2.20
N ARG A 379 -20.15 9.28 -3.04
CA ARG A 379 -19.55 10.64 -2.92
C ARG A 379 -18.05 10.74 -2.59
N TYR A 380 -17.19 9.84 -3.07
CA TYR A 380 -15.85 10.28 -3.43
C TYR A 380 -15.86 10.65 -4.92
N PRO A 381 -15.39 11.86 -5.30
CA PRO A 381 -15.25 12.18 -6.72
C PRO A 381 -14.33 11.14 -7.37
N ARG A 382 -14.71 10.64 -8.56
CA ARG A 382 -13.91 9.63 -9.28
C ARG A 382 -12.62 10.26 -9.80
N TRP A 383 -11.60 10.30 -8.95
CA TRP A 383 -10.26 10.74 -9.31
C TRP A 383 -9.48 9.55 -9.87
N PHE A 384 -9.49 9.41 -11.19
CA PHE A 384 -8.83 8.30 -11.88
C PHE A 384 -7.31 8.37 -11.77
N THR A 385 -6.76 9.57 -11.56
CA THR A 385 -5.33 9.82 -11.36
C THR A 385 -4.88 9.76 -9.90
N LEU A 386 -5.75 9.32 -8.96
CA LEU A 386 -5.43 9.30 -7.53
C LEU A 386 -4.13 8.54 -7.21
N GLY A 387 -3.92 7.37 -7.82
CA GLY A 387 -2.68 6.60 -7.60
C GLY A 387 -1.41 7.34 -8.07
N HIS A 388 -1.50 8.13 -9.14
CA HIS A 388 -0.40 9.00 -9.57
C HIS A 388 -0.16 10.13 -8.55
N LEU A 389 -1.23 10.79 -8.07
CA LEU A 389 -1.14 11.84 -7.05
C LEU A 389 -0.51 11.34 -5.74
N GLU A 390 -0.93 10.17 -5.26
CA GLU A 390 -0.33 9.55 -4.06
C GLU A 390 1.16 9.22 -4.29
N SER A 391 1.55 8.79 -5.50
CA SER A 391 2.96 8.59 -5.85
C SER A 391 3.74 9.91 -5.80
N GLN A 392 3.19 11.01 -6.33
CA GLN A 392 3.81 12.33 -6.27
C GLN A 392 3.91 12.87 -4.84
N GLN A 393 2.91 12.60 -3.99
CA GLN A 393 2.94 12.90 -2.56
C GLN A 393 4.10 12.16 -1.87
N CYS A 394 4.29 10.89 -2.20
CA CYS A 394 5.41 10.08 -1.71
C CYS A 394 6.77 10.62 -2.20
N GLU A 395 6.88 11.03 -3.46
CA GLU A 395 8.12 11.60 -3.98
C GLU A 395 8.49 12.93 -3.32
N LEU A 396 7.51 13.79 -3.07
CA LEU A 396 7.70 15.04 -2.31
C LEU A 396 8.23 14.75 -0.90
N ALA A 397 7.62 13.80 -0.19
CA ALA A 397 8.07 13.37 1.13
C ALA A 397 9.50 12.82 1.12
N SER A 398 9.85 11.96 0.16
CA SER A 398 11.19 11.41 0.01
C SER A 398 12.24 12.49 -0.26
N THR A 399 11.88 13.50 -1.08
CA THR A 399 12.75 14.66 -1.35
C THR A 399 13.00 15.48 -0.09
N MET A 400 11.96 15.73 0.73
CA MET A 400 12.11 16.42 2.01
C MET A 400 12.96 15.62 3.02
N LEU A 401 12.77 14.31 3.13
CA LEU A 401 13.56 13.46 4.02
C LEU A 401 15.05 13.47 3.63
N THR A 402 15.34 13.41 2.33
CA THR A 402 16.71 13.47 1.80
C THR A 402 17.37 14.81 2.14
N ALA A 403 16.65 15.92 1.93
CA ALA A 403 17.14 17.26 2.22
C ALA A 403 17.24 17.58 3.73
N ALA A 404 16.50 16.87 4.58
CA ALA A 404 16.51 17.06 6.03
C ALA A 404 17.61 16.25 6.73
N LYS A 405 18.42 15.50 5.97
CA LYS A 405 19.53 14.70 6.51
C LYS A 405 20.45 15.58 7.37
N GLY A 406 20.68 15.17 8.62
CA GLY A 406 21.46 15.93 9.60
C GLY A 406 20.70 17.02 10.37
N ASP A 407 19.44 17.31 10.05
CA ASP A 407 18.59 18.27 10.77
C ASP A 407 17.44 17.55 11.50
N MET A 408 17.63 17.31 12.80
CA MET A 408 16.67 16.56 13.62
C MET A 408 15.30 17.25 13.73
N LEU A 409 15.24 18.59 13.74
CA LEU A 409 13.96 19.30 13.87
C LEU A 409 13.15 19.16 12.59
N ARG A 410 13.78 19.37 11.44
CA ARG A 410 13.12 19.22 10.13
C ARG A 410 12.70 17.77 9.90
N LEU A 411 13.52 16.79 10.25
CA LEU A 411 13.16 15.37 10.15
C LEU A 411 11.91 15.02 10.97
N ARG A 412 11.79 15.54 12.20
CA ARG A 412 10.59 15.33 13.03
C ARG A 412 9.35 15.95 12.40
N THR A 413 9.45 17.19 11.93
CA THR A 413 8.31 17.87 11.27
C THR A 413 7.88 17.15 9.99
N VAL A 414 8.83 16.66 9.19
CA VAL A 414 8.53 15.88 7.98
C VAL A 414 7.88 14.54 8.34
N LEU A 415 8.37 13.84 9.37
CA LEU A 415 7.79 12.60 9.87
C LEU A 415 6.34 12.80 10.33
N GLU A 416 6.06 13.84 11.12
CA GLU A 416 4.70 14.18 11.56
C GLU A 416 3.78 14.47 10.36
N ALA A 417 4.28 15.18 9.35
CA ALA A 417 3.53 15.47 8.14
C ALA A 417 3.25 14.21 7.30
N ILE A 418 4.19 13.26 7.21
CA ILE A 418 3.99 11.97 6.55
C ILE A 418 2.92 11.17 7.29
N GLN A 419 3.05 11.04 8.61
CA GLN A 419 2.12 10.30 9.47
C GLN A 419 0.69 10.83 9.38
N LYS A 420 0.54 12.15 9.22
CA LYS A 420 -0.76 12.81 9.11
C LYS A 420 -1.40 12.69 7.72
N ASN A 421 -0.63 12.88 6.65
CA ASN A 421 -1.20 13.12 5.31
C ASN A 421 -1.10 11.92 4.35
N ILE A 422 -0.20 10.96 4.60
CA ILE A 422 -0.08 9.76 3.75
C ILE A 422 -0.88 8.62 4.37
N HIS A 423 -1.86 8.11 3.63
CA HIS A 423 -2.78 7.08 4.13
C HIS A 423 -2.50 5.68 3.56
N SER A 424 -1.64 5.57 2.54
CA SER A 424 -1.29 4.30 1.91
C SER A 424 -0.13 3.61 2.65
N SER A 425 -0.41 2.45 3.26
CA SER A 425 0.62 1.66 3.96
C SER A 425 1.79 1.24 3.07
N SER A 426 1.55 0.99 1.78
CA SER A 426 2.61 0.68 0.80
C SER A 426 3.52 1.87 0.51
N LEU A 427 2.99 3.09 0.50
CA LEU A 427 3.78 4.30 0.26
C LEU A 427 4.58 4.70 1.50
N ILE A 428 3.99 4.57 2.70
CA ILE A 428 4.73 4.75 3.95
C ILE A 428 5.87 3.74 4.05
N PHE A 429 5.64 2.49 3.65
CA PHE A 429 6.69 1.47 3.63
C PHE A 429 7.79 1.81 2.63
N LYS A 430 7.45 2.29 1.42
CA LYS A 430 8.43 2.77 0.44
C LYS A 430 9.27 3.91 1.02
N LEU A 431 8.65 4.89 1.69
CA LEU A 431 9.37 5.98 2.36
C LEU A 431 10.29 5.49 3.48
N ALA A 432 9.86 4.50 4.26
CA ALA A 432 10.69 3.89 5.29
C ALA A 432 11.94 3.23 4.66
N GLN A 433 11.78 2.55 3.52
CA GLN A 433 12.89 1.95 2.77
C GLN A 433 13.83 2.99 2.16
N ASP A 434 13.29 4.06 1.58
CA ASP A 434 14.08 5.15 1.01
C ASP A 434 14.88 5.86 2.12
N ALA A 435 14.25 6.21 3.24
CA ALA A 435 14.92 6.82 4.40
C ALA A 435 16.04 5.91 4.94
N PHE A 436 15.78 4.62 5.07
CA PHE A 436 16.79 3.64 5.49
C PHE A 436 17.98 3.58 4.54
N LYS A 437 17.73 3.57 3.23
CA LYS A 437 18.78 3.56 2.19
C LYS A 437 19.64 4.83 2.25
N ILE A 438 19.03 6.00 2.47
CA ILE A 438 19.76 7.27 2.62
C ILE A 438 20.57 7.32 3.92
N ALA A 439 20.07 6.66 4.97
CA ALA A 439 20.71 6.60 6.27
C ALA A 439 21.86 5.59 6.34
N THR A 440 21.94 4.63 5.41
CA THR A 440 22.97 3.57 5.36
C THR A 440 23.78 3.60 4.05
N PRO A 441 24.51 4.69 3.77
CA PRO A 441 25.38 4.79 2.60
C PRO A 441 26.56 3.80 2.69
N ALA A 442 27.03 3.27 1.56
CA ALA A 442 28.11 2.28 1.52
C ALA A 442 29.46 2.81 2.04
N ASP A 443 29.70 4.12 1.88
CA ASP A 443 31.02 4.74 2.10
C ASP A 443 31.09 5.63 3.36
N SER A 444 30.02 5.75 4.15
CA SER A 444 30.00 6.62 5.34
C SER A 444 29.20 6.04 6.50
N ASN A 445 29.43 6.58 7.71
CA ASN A 445 28.73 6.15 8.91
C ASN A 445 27.22 6.33 8.78
N SER A 446 26.47 5.42 9.40
CA SER A 446 25.01 5.45 9.39
C SER A 446 24.46 6.68 10.12
N ASP A 447 23.47 7.35 9.52
CA ASP A 447 22.76 8.46 10.17
C ASP A 447 21.70 7.92 11.13
N THR A 448 22.02 7.89 12.42
CA THR A 448 21.12 7.40 13.46
C THR A 448 19.80 8.17 13.52
N THR A 449 19.77 9.46 13.19
CA THR A 449 18.55 10.27 13.25
C THR A 449 17.58 9.86 12.14
N LEU A 450 18.08 9.67 10.93
CA LEU A 450 17.27 9.23 9.79
C LEU A 450 16.89 7.75 9.90
N LEU A 451 17.74 6.90 10.50
CA LEU A 451 17.40 5.52 10.85
C LEU A 451 16.22 5.46 11.84
N ASN A 452 16.16 6.34 12.83
CA ASN A 452 15.01 6.43 13.74
C ASN A 452 13.73 6.83 12.99
N VAL A 453 13.81 7.76 12.03
CA VAL A 453 12.66 8.12 11.18
C VAL A 453 12.20 6.91 10.35
N ALA A 454 13.14 6.18 9.73
CA ALA A 454 12.82 4.96 8.97
C ALA A 454 12.13 3.91 9.86
N LEU A 455 12.62 3.73 11.09
CA LEU A 455 12.01 2.82 12.06
C LEU A 455 10.59 3.25 12.43
N GLU A 456 10.37 4.53 12.76
CA GLU A 456 9.04 5.06 13.11
C GLU A 456 8.01 4.89 11.99
N LEU A 457 8.41 5.16 10.73
CA LEU A 457 7.57 4.89 9.56
C LEU A 457 7.26 3.39 9.43
N GLY A 458 8.26 2.52 9.62
CA GLY A 458 8.07 1.07 9.62
C GLY A 458 7.12 0.59 10.72
N LEU A 459 7.20 1.16 11.92
CA LEU A 459 6.29 0.87 13.03
C LEU A 459 4.85 1.30 12.72
N GLN A 460 4.65 2.46 12.07
CA GLN A 460 3.34 2.88 11.60
C GLN A 460 2.74 1.87 10.61
N VAL A 461 3.53 1.38 9.64
CA VAL A 461 3.10 0.35 8.68
C VAL A 461 2.67 -0.92 9.40
N MET A 462 3.40 -1.35 10.45
CA MET A 462 3.03 -2.55 11.22
C MET A 462 1.67 -2.39 11.90
N ARG A 463 1.41 -1.21 12.49
CA ARG A 463 0.12 -0.88 13.13
C ARG A 463 -1.02 -0.87 12.11
N MET A 464 -0.82 -0.28 10.94
CA MET A 464 -1.82 -0.22 9.86
C MET A 464 -2.14 -1.59 9.25
N THR A 465 -1.16 -2.49 9.22
CA THR A 465 -1.28 -3.79 8.56
C THR A 465 -1.62 -4.94 9.50
N LEU A 466 -1.75 -4.70 10.82
CA LEU A 466 -1.95 -5.75 11.81
C LEU A 466 -3.29 -6.49 11.64
N SER A 467 -4.35 -5.75 11.30
CA SER A 467 -5.71 -6.28 11.11
C SER A 467 -6.08 -6.53 9.65
N THR A 468 -5.23 -6.14 8.69
CA THR A 468 -5.52 -6.22 7.26
C THR A 468 -4.72 -7.33 6.59
N LEU A 469 -5.37 -8.08 5.69
CA LEU A 469 -4.71 -9.12 4.91
C LEU A 469 -3.74 -8.48 3.93
N ASN A 470 -2.44 -8.53 4.23
CA ASN A 470 -1.38 -8.04 3.37
C ASN A 470 -0.39 -9.17 3.07
N TRP A 471 -0.34 -9.58 1.80
CA TRP A 471 0.51 -10.68 1.34
C TRP A 471 2.02 -10.42 1.53
N ARG A 472 2.45 -9.14 1.59
CA ARG A 472 3.83 -8.74 1.85
C ARG A 472 4.16 -8.57 3.33
N ARG A 473 3.19 -8.75 4.25
CA ARG A 473 3.38 -8.44 5.67
C ARG A 473 4.60 -9.13 6.29
N ARG A 474 4.82 -10.42 5.99
CA ARG A 474 6.00 -11.15 6.51
C ARG A 474 7.33 -10.55 6.05
N GLU A 475 7.41 -10.01 4.84
CA GLU A 475 8.61 -9.31 4.35
C GLU A 475 8.80 -7.98 5.07
N MET A 476 7.72 -7.24 5.28
CA MET A 476 7.75 -5.98 6.02
C MET A 476 8.20 -6.18 7.48
N VAL A 477 7.75 -7.25 8.14
CA VAL A 477 8.20 -7.61 9.51
C VAL A 477 9.70 -7.92 9.52
N ARG A 478 10.21 -8.72 8.58
CA ARG A 478 11.65 -9.01 8.48
C ARG A 478 12.47 -7.75 8.24
N TRP A 479 11.98 -6.88 7.35
CA TRP A 479 12.63 -5.60 7.07
C TRP A 479 12.66 -4.71 8.32
N LEU A 480 11.56 -4.62 9.09
CA LEU A 480 11.52 -3.83 10.31
C LEU A 480 12.54 -4.30 11.34
N VAL A 481 12.70 -5.62 11.53
CA VAL A 481 13.71 -6.17 12.44
C VAL A 481 15.13 -5.84 11.96
N THR A 482 15.36 -5.87 10.64
CA THR A 482 16.64 -5.45 10.05
C THR A 482 16.90 -3.97 10.33
N CYS A 483 15.91 -3.09 10.11
CA CYS A 483 16.00 -1.67 10.41
C CYS A 483 16.28 -1.41 11.90
N ALA A 484 15.56 -2.09 12.80
CA ALA A 484 15.76 -1.96 14.24
C ALA A 484 17.14 -2.47 14.68
N THR A 485 17.71 -3.46 13.98
CA THR A 485 19.08 -3.94 14.20
C THR A 485 20.11 -2.86 13.84
N GLU A 486 19.92 -2.10 12.75
CA GLU A 486 20.82 -0.98 12.41
C GLU A 486 20.67 0.20 13.38
N VAL A 487 19.47 0.44 13.92
CA VAL A 487 19.25 1.51 14.93
C VAL A 487 19.92 1.17 16.26
N GLY A 488 19.86 -0.10 16.69
CA GLY A 488 20.56 -0.59 17.87
C GLY A 488 19.69 -1.34 18.90
N VAL A 489 20.33 -1.78 19.98
CA VAL A 489 19.73 -2.66 21.01
C VAL A 489 18.44 -2.11 21.60
N ARG A 490 18.37 -0.80 21.88
CA ARG A 490 17.18 -0.17 22.47
C ARG A 490 15.95 -0.27 21.56
N ALA A 491 16.14 -0.16 20.24
CA ALA A 491 15.06 -0.32 19.28
C ALA A 491 14.54 -1.76 19.28
N LEU A 492 15.45 -2.75 19.31
CA LEU A 492 15.08 -4.16 19.41
C LEU A 492 14.31 -4.47 20.70
N VAL A 493 14.75 -3.96 21.84
CA VAL A 493 14.03 -4.10 23.12
C VAL A 493 12.63 -3.47 23.03
N SER A 494 12.52 -2.27 22.45
CA SER A 494 11.24 -1.56 22.30
C SER A 494 10.22 -2.33 21.45
N ILE A 495 10.65 -2.90 20.30
CA ILE A 495 9.74 -3.69 19.45
C ILE A 495 9.34 -5.02 20.10
N LEU A 496 10.24 -5.64 20.88
CA LEU A 496 9.93 -6.85 21.64
C LEU A 496 8.93 -6.56 22.77
N GLN A 497 9.06 -5.44 23.48
CA GLN A 497 8.13 -5.06 24.54
C GLN A 497 6.76 -4.63 23.99
N SER A 498 6.73 -3.99 22.81
CA SER A 498 5.50 -3.45 22.20
C SER A 498 4.83 -4.41 21.21
N TRP A 499 5.22 -5.70 21.21
CA TRP A 499 4.87 -6.67 20.17
C TRP A 499 3.36 -6.80 19.92
N TYR A 500 2.54 -6.69 20.97
CA TYR A 500 1.09 -6.87 20.91
C TYR A 500 0.38 -5.86 19.98
N SER A 501 1.01 -4.70 19.74
CA SER A 501 0.49 -3.63 18.89
C SER A 501 1.06 -3.65 17.46
N LEU A 502 2.05 -4.51 17.21
CA LEU A 502 2.85 -4.51 15.97
C LEU A 502 2.74 -5.82 15.19
N PHE A 503 2.70 -6.96 15.89
CA PHE A 503 2.86 -8.28 15.31
C PHE A 503 1.76 -9.25 15.75
N THR A 504 1.45 -10.22 14.88
CA THR A 504 0.72 -11.41 15.31
C THR A 504 1.62 -12.30 16.18
N PRO A 505 1.06 -13.16 17.07
CA PRO A 505 1.86 -14.04 17.92
C PRO A 505 2.87 -14.91 17.13
N THR A 506 2.47 -15.37 15.94
CA THR A 506 3.31 -16.19 15.07
C THR A 506 4.45 -15.38 14.45
N GLU A 507 4.20 -14.16 13.98
CA GLU A 507 5.24 -13.25 13.48
C GLU A 507 6.24 -12.88 14.59
N ALA A 508 5.73 -12.56 15.78
CA ALA A 508 6.54 -12.18 16.93
C ALA A 508 7.51 -13.30 17.36
N THR A 509 7.02 -14.55 17.41
CA THR A 509 7.84 -15.70 17.82
C THR A 509 8.77 -16.20 16.71
N SER A 510 8.22 -16.49 15.53
CA SER A 510 8.95 -17.19 14.46
C SER A 510 9.86 -16.27 13.63
N ILE A 511 9.59 -14.96 13.60
CA ILE A 511 10.39 -14.00 12.83
C ILE A 511 11.16 -13.09 13.78
N VAL A 512 10.46 -12.33 14.62
CA VAL A 512 11.08 -11.25 15.42
C VAL A 512 12.02 -11.83 16.47
N ALA A 513 11.52 -12.63 17.41
CA ALA A 513 12.32 -13.21 18.48
C ALA A 513 13.44 -14.12 17.95
N ALA A 514 13.14 -14.97 16.96
CA ALA A 514 14.12 -15.84 16.32
C ALA A 514 15.27 -15.07 15.65
N THR A 515 14.97 -13.95 14.98
CA THR A 515 16.00 -13.11 14.34
C THR A 515 16.84 -12.40 15.40
N VAL A 516 16.21 -11.79 16.42
CA VAL A 516 16.92 -11.08 17.49
C VAL A 516 17.88 -12.00 18.25
N MET A 517 17.48 -13.25 18.49
CA MET A 517 18.31 -14.24 19.18
C MET A 517 19.35 -14.92 18.27
N SER A 518 19.40 -14.58 16.98
CA SER A 518 20.30 -15.21 16.02
C SER A 518 21.77 -14.81 16.24
N HIS A 519 22.69 -15.69 15.82
CA HIS A 519 24.13 -15.40 15.88
C HIS A 519 24.52 -14.20 15.00
N ASN A 520 23.83 -14.00 13.88
CA ASN A 520 24.08 -12.89 12.96
C ASN A 520 23.83 -11.53 13.63
N THR A 521 22.72 -11.39 14.35
CA THR A 521 22.39 -10.17 15.08
C THR A 521 23.42 -9.84 16.16
N ILE A 522 23.92 -10.86 16.88
CA ILE A 522 24.97 -10.68 17.90
C ILE A 522 26.26 -10.15 17.28
N LEU A 523 26.67 -10.69 16.13
CA LEU A 523 27.88 -10.25 15.42
C LEU A 523 27.72 -8.84 14.85
N ARG A 524 26.57 -8.54 14.24
CA ARG A 524 26.30 -7.22 13.64
C ARG A 524 26.33 -6.10 14.68
N LEU A 525 25.73 -6.32 15.84
CA LEU A 525 25.64 -5.31 16.90
C LEU A 525 26.85 -5.28 17.82
N SER A 526 27.81 -6.20 17.67
CA SER A 526 28.96 -6.37 18.58
C SER A 526 28.54 -6.37 20.06
N LEU A 527 27.52 -7.16 20.40
CA LEU A 527 26.87 -7.09 21.71
C LEU A 527 27.78 -7.57 22.85
N ASP A 528 27.79 -6.80 23.93
CA ASP A 528 28.34 -7.24 25.21
C ASP A 528 27.43 -8.28 25.87
N TYR A 529 27.98 -9.09 26.77
CA TYR A 529 27.24 -10.09 27.55
C TYR A 529 25.94 -9.55 28.21
N PRO A 530 25.94 -8.40 28.93
CA PRO A 530 24.72 -7.88 29.55
C PRO A 530 23.63 -7.51 28.53
N GLN A 531 24.00 -6.89 27.41
CA GLN A 531 23.05 -6.51 26.36
C GLN A 531 22.44 -7.73 25.67
N ARG A 532 23.27 -8.77 25.47
CA ARG A 532 22.81 -10.05 24.94
C ARG A 532 21.79 -10.71 25.86
N GLU A 533 22.04 -10.71 27.17
CA GLU A 533 21.13 -11.32 28.14
C GLU A 533 19.82 -10.53 28.27
N GLU A 534 19.87 -9.19 28.21
CA GLU A 534 18.69 -8.32 28.17
C GLU A 534 17.77 -8.66 26.97
N LEU A 535 18.35 -8.74 25.77
CA LEU A 535 17.61 -9.11 24.56
C LEU A 535 17.05 -10.53 24.64
N ALA A 536 17.84 -11.49 25.13
CA ALA A 536 17.40 -12.86 25.29
C ALA A 536 16.24 -12.97 26.30
N SER A 537 16.31 -12.25 27.41
CA SER A 537 15.24 -12.18 28.42
C SER A 537 13.95 -11.59 27.85
N CYS A 538 14.04 -10.48 27.10
CA CYS A 538 12.90 -9.87 26.43
C CYS A 538 12.27 -10.82 25.39
N ALA A 539 13.10 -11.46 24.56
CA ALA A 539 12.64 -12.40 23.54
C ALA A 539 11.95 -13.63 24.13
N ARG A 540 12.50 -14.20 25.23
CA ARG A 540 11.88 -15.30 25.97
C ARG A 540 10.53 -14.90 26.56
N THR A 541 10.45 -13.73 27.19
CA THR A 541 9.21 -13.20 27.76
C THR A 541 8.13 -13.03 26.69
N LEU A 542 8.48 -12.42 25.55
CA LEU A 542 7.59 -12.31 24.39
C LEU A 542 7.14 -13.68 23.91
N ALA A 543 8.05 -14.64 23.79
CA ALA A 543 7.73 -15.96 23.27
C ALA A 543 6.74 -16.73 24.17
N LEU A 544 6.91 -16.63 25.49
CA LEU A 544 5.98 -17.18 26.47
C LEU A 544 4.59 -16.53 26.35
N GLN A 545 4.53 -15.20 26.28
CA GLN A 545 3.25 -14.48 26.12
C GLN A 545 2.53 -14.86 24.80
N CYS A 546 3.28 -15.02 23.71
CA CYS A 546 2.72 -15.48 22.44
C CYS A 546 2.20 -16.92 22.52
N ALA A 547 2.95 -17.82 23.16
CA ALA A 547 2.53 -19.19 23.40
C ALA A 547 1.30 -19.30 24.30
N MET A 548 1.11 -18.40 25.27
CA MET A 548 -0.12 -18.35 26.06
C MET A 548 -1.33 -17.92 25.23
N LYS A 549 -1.14 -17.00 24.27
CA LYS A 549 -2.23 -16.45 23.44
C LYS A 549 -2.61 -17.36 22.28
N ASP A 550 -1.63 -17.98 21.64
CA ASP A 550 -1.81 -18.92 20.53
C ASP A 550 -0.84 -20.12 20.70
N PRO A 551 -1.15 -21.06 21.62
CA PRO A 551 -0.30 -22.21 21.88
C PRO A 551 -0.07 -23.06 20.63
N GLN A 552 -1.10 -23.15 19.79
CA GLN A 552 -1.15 -24.01 18.62
C GLN A 552 0.00 -23.71 17.64
N ASN A 553 0.26 -22.42 17.39
CA ASN A 553 1.26 -22.00 16.41
C ASN A 553 2.59 -21.55 17.04
N CYS A 554 2.60 -21.19 18.33
CA CYS A 554 3.76 -20.56 18.96
C CYS A 554 4.55 -21.48 19.92
N ALA A 555 3.97 -22.57 20.41
CA ALA A 555 4.56 -23.41 21.46
C ALA A 555 5.96 -23.96 21.11
N LEU A 556 6.13 -24.53 19.91
CA LEU A 556 7.42 -25.09 19.49
C LEU A 556 8.51 -24.01 19.37
N SER A 557 8.15 -22.84 18.83
CA SER A 557 9.05 -21.70 18.73
C SER A 557 9.47 -21.20 20.12
N ALA A 558 8.51 -21.09 21.06
CA ALA A 558 8.80 -20.68 22.43
C ALA A 558 9.73 -21.66 23.15
N LEU A 559 9.50 -22.97 23.00
CA LEU A 559 10.39 -24.00 23.54
C LEU A 559 11.81 -23.93 22.97
N THR A 560 11.94 -23.60 21.69
CA THR A 560 13.25 -23.45 21.04
C THR A 560 13.98 -22.20 21.53
N LEU A 561 13.28 -21.07 21.65
CA LEU A 561 13.86 -19.80 22.12
C LEU A 561 14.26 -19.86 23.61
N CYS A 562 13.52 -20.62 24.42
CA CYS A 562 13.79 -20.75 25.85
C CYS A 562 14.80 -21.84 26.21
N GLU A 563 15.34 -22.62 25.26
CA GLU A 563 16.16 -23.81 25.51
C GLU A 563 17.35 -23.58 26.48
N LYS A 564 17.94 -22.39 26.47
CA LYS A 564 19.11 -22.05 27.30
C LYS A 564 18.77 -21.62 28.73
N ASP A 565 17.51 -21.33 29.02
CA ASP A 565 17.06 -20.87 30.33
C ASP A 565 16.07 -21.87 30.92
N HIS A 566 16.47 -22.50 32.03
CA HIS A 566 15.70 -23.59 32.60
C HIS A 566 14.29 -23.17 33.03
N ILE A 567 14.14 -22.00 33.67
CA ILE A 567 12.86 -21.53 34.19
C ILE A 567 11.90 -21.23 33.04
N ALA A 568 12.35 -20.46 32.04
CA ALA A 568 11.56 -20.13 30.87
C ALA A 568 11.20 -21.36 30.03
N PHE A 569 12.11 -22.35 29.94
CA PHE A 569 11.83 -23.61 29.26
C PHE A 569 10.75 -24.43 29.99
N GLU A 570 10.81 -24.53 31.32
CA GLU A 570 9.76 -25.19 32.11
C GLU A 570 8.42 -24.48 31.95
N THR A 571 8.40 -23.14 31.98
CA THR A 571 7.16 -22.37 31.76
C THR A 571 6.60 -22.63 30.37
N ALA A 572 7.42 -22.60 29.32
CA ALA A 572 7.00 -22.90 27.96
C ALA A 572 6.43 -24.33 27.86
N TYR A 573 7.08 -25.31 28.47
CA TYR A 573 6.61 -26.69 28.51
C TYR A 573 5.25 -26.81 29.23
N GLN A 574 5.04 -26.10 30.34
CA GLN A 574 3.74 -26.11 31.02
C GLN A 574 2.63 -25.47 30.20
N ILE A 575 2.91 -24.38 29.48
CA ILE A 575 1.93 -23.81 28.54
C ILE A 575 1.49 -24.87 27.51
N VAL A 576 2.42 -25.71 27.02
CA VAL A 576 2.08 -26.81 26.10
C VAL A 576 1.17 -27.84 26.78
N ILE A 577 1.47 -28.25 28.01
CA ILE A 577 0.66 -29.22 28.74
C ILE A 577 -0.75 -28.69 29.01
N ASP A 578 -0.87 -27.43 29.42
CA ASP A 578 -2.17 -26.80 29.70
C ASP A 578 -3.00 -26.66 28.41
N ALA A 579 -2.36 -26.23 27.32
CA ALA A 579 -3.01 -26.11 26.01
C ALA A 579 -3.35 -27.46 25.36
N ALA A 580 -2.64 -28.53 25.74
CA ALA A 580 -2.95 -29.89 25.29
C ALA A 580 -4.33 -30.35 25.78
N SER A 581 -4.89 -29.75 26.84
CA SER A 581 -6.23 -30.10 27.33
C SER A 581 -7.37 -29.30 26.68
N THR A 582 -7.06 -28.14 26.08
CA THR A 582 -8.05 -27.12 25.70
C THR A 582 -8.21 -26.89 24.20
N GLY A 583 -7.29 -27.38 23.35
CA GLY A 583 -7.48 -27.24 21.90
C GLY A 583 -6.33 -27.60 20.96
N MET A 584 -5.16 -28.04 21.45
CA MET A 584 -4.07 -28.44 20.53
C MET A 584 -4.38 -29.74 19.78
N THR A 585 -4.00 -29.75 18.50
CA THR A 585 -4.15 -30.93 17.64
C THR A 585 -3.10 -31.99 17.96
N TYR A 586 -3.45 -33.27 17.74
CA TYR A 586 -2.53 -34.38 17.99
C TYR A 586 -1.24 -34.26 17.15
N THR A 587 -1.30 -33.73 15.93
CA THR A 587 -0.12 -33.58 15.04
C THR A 587 0.90 -32.62 15.64
N GLN A 588 0.44 -31.53 16.24
CA GLN A 588 1.32 -30.56 16.90
C GLN A 588 1.90 -31.11 18.19
N LEU A 589 1.09 -31.81 18.99
CA LEU A 589 1.57 -32.46 20.21
C LEU A 589 2.66 -33.51 19.91
N PHE A 590 2.49 -34.32 18.87
CA PHE A 590 3.52 -35.27 18.44
C PHE A 590 4.79 -34.57 17.92
N THR A 591 4.63 -33.46 17.20
CA THR A 591 5.78 -32.67 16.73
C THR A 591 6.59 -32.12 17.91
N ILE A 592 5.92 -31.57 18.93
CA ILE A 592 6.57 -31.06 20.14
C ILE A 592 7.16 -32.22 20.97
N ALA A 593 6.47 -33.36 21.06
CA ALA A 593 6.97 -34.54 21.76
C ALA A 593 8.27 -35.07 21.13
N ARG A 594 8.34 -35.14 19.80
CA ARG A 594 9.57 -35.51 19.08
C ARG A 594 10.69 -34.50 19.33
N TYR A 595 10.37 -33.21 19.29
CA TYR A 595 11.33 -32.17 19.66
C TYR A 595 11.91 -32.41 21.07
N MET A 596 11.07 -32.73 22.05
CA MET A 596 11.52 -33.03 23.43
C MET A 596 12.42 -34.27 23.51
N GLU A 597 12.11 -35.33 22.76
CA GLU A 597 12.96 -36.52 22.71
C GLU A 597 14.34 -36.20 22.11
N HIS A 598 14.37 -35.49 20.97
CA HIS A 598 15.63 -35.09 20.32
C HIS A 598 16.51 -34.20 21.18
N ARG A 599 15.93 -33.40 22.09
CA ARG A 599 16.66 -32.57 23.06
C ARG A 599 17.07 -33.32 24.33
N GLY A 600 16.76 -34.62 24.44
CA GLY A 600 17.18 -35.45 25.58
C GLY A 600 16.20 -35.48 26.75
N TYR A 601 14.92 -35.13 26.55
CA TYR A 601 13.88 -35.16 27.58
C TYR A 601 12.80 -36.24 27.30
N PRO A 602 13.16 -37.54 27.32
CA PRO A 602 12.26 -38.60 26.86
C PRO A 602 11.02 -38.79 27.76
N LEU A 603 11.11 -38.54 29.07
CA LEU A 603 9.94 -38.59 29.97
C LEU A 603 8.93 -37.47 29.68
N ARG A 604 9.40 -36.29 29.25
CA ARG A 604 8.54 -35.16 28.87
C ARG A 604 7.91 -35.39 27.51
N ALA A 605 8.70 -35.91 26.57
CA ALA A 605 8.21 -36.39 25.28
C ALA A 605 7.09 -37.42 25.45
N PHE A 606 7.27 -38.39 26.36
CA PHE A 606 6.27 -39.40 26.65
C PHE A 606 4.96 -38.82 27.21
N LYS A 607 5.05 -37.85 28.13
CA LYS A 607 3.86 -37.17 28.67
C LYS A 607 3.07 -36.47 27.55
N LEU A 608 3.75 -35.74 26.66
CA LEU A 608 3.11 -35.07 25.51
C LEU A 608 2.55 -36.07 24.49
N ALA A 609 3.28 -37.14 24.19
CA ALA A 609 2.81 -38.20 23.30
C ALA A 609 1.55 -38.88 23.86
N SER A 610 1.50 -39.11 25.18
CA SER A 610 0.32 -39.67 25.85
C SER A 610 -0.89 -38.74 25.72
N LEU A 611 -0.71 -37.44 25.86
CA LEU A 611 -1.76 -36.44 25.61
C LEU A 611 -2.15 -36.35 24.13
N ALA A 612 -1.20 -36.51 23.20
CA ALA A 612 -1.53 -36.57 21.77
C ALA A 612 -2.42 -37.79 21.45
N MET A 613 -2.14 -38.93 22.09
CA MET A 613 -2.90 -40.17 21.94
C MET A 613 -4.35 -40.05 22.43
N THR A 614 -4.66 -39.21 23.43
CA THR A 614 -6.05 -39.00 23.86
C THR A 614 -6.88 -38.23 22.84
N HIS A 615 -6.23 -37.44 21.97
CA HIS A 615 -6.87 -36.62 20.94
C HIS A 615 -6.92 -37.31 19.57
N LEU A 616 -6.22 -38.43 19.41
CA LEU A 616 -6.18 -39.21 18.18
C LEU A 616 -7.35 -40.20 18.11
N ASN A 617 -7.95 -40.34 16.93
CA ASN A 617 -8.87 -41.41 16.63
C ASN A 617 -8.61 -41.96 15.22
N LEU A 618 -8.02 -43.14 15.14
CA LEU A 618 -7.80 -43.92 13.93
C LEU A 618 -8.93 -44.94 13.76
N ALA A 619 -9.73 -44.75 12.70
CA ALA A 619 -10.82 -45.66 12.37
C ALA A 619 -10.30 -46.98 11.78
N TYR A 620 -11.17 -47.99 11.71
CA TYR A 620 -10.83 -49.35 11.26
C TYR A 620 -10.33 -49.44 9.81
N ASN A 621 -10.65 -48.47 8.95
CA ASN A 621 -10.33 -48.43 7.53
C ASN A 621 -9.18 -47.47 7.16
N GLN A 622 -8.42 -46.99 8.15
CA GLN A 622 -7.36 -45.99 7.97
C GLN A 622 -5.96 -46.60 8.14
N ASP A 623 -5.60 -47.57 7.29
CA ASP A 623 -4.31 -48.28 7.35
C ASP A 623 -3.12 -47.52 6.73
N THR A 624 -3.38 -46.39 6.06
CA THR A 624 -2.34 -45.50 5.49
C THR A 624 -2.32 -44.10 6.12
N HIS A 625 -2.96 -43.92 7.28
CA HIS A 625 -3.06 -42.61 7.91
C HIS A 625 -1.69 -42.12 8.43
N PRO A 626 -1.30 -40.84 8.21
CA PRO A 626 0.03 -40.33 8.60
C PRO A 626 0.35 -40.47 10.09
N ALA A 627 -0.67 -40.36 10.96
CA ALA A 627 -0.53 -40.53 12.41
C ALA A 627 -0.08 -41.94 12.84
N ILE A 628 -0.16 -42.97 11.98
CA ILE A 628 0.31 -44.33 12.32
C ILE A 628 1.79 -44.30 12.72
N ASN A 629 2.62 -43.52 12.00
CA ASN A 629 4.03 -43.38 12.34
C ASN A 629 4.23 -42.71 13.71
N ASP A 630 3.35 -41.78 14.08
CA ASP A 630 3.39 -41.11 15.39
C ASP A 630 3.01 -42.07 16.52
N VAL A 631 2.00 -42.92 16.32
CA VAL A 631 1.59 -43.96 17.28
C VAL A 631 2.69 -45.00 17.46
N LEU A 632 3.26 -45.50 16.36
CA LEU A 632 4.35 -46.47 16.38
C LEU A 632 5.57 -45.91 17.11
N TRP A 633 5.90 -44.65 16.84
CA TRP A 633 6.97 -43.93 17.55
C TRP A 633 6.66 -43.79 19.05
N ALA A 634 5.45 -43.38 19.43
CA ALA A 634 5.06 -43.23 20.84
C ALA A 634 5.13 -44.56 21.61
N CYS A 635 4.77 -45.68 20.97
CA CYS A 635 4.91 -47.03 21.54
C CYS A 635 6.38 -47.47 21.64
N ALA A 636 7.23 -47.08 20.69
CA ALA A 636 8.66 -47.36 20.76
C ALA A 636 9.33 -46.56 21.89
N LEU A 637 8.97 -45.28 22.04
CA LEU A 637 9.44 -44.42 23.12
C LEU A 637 9.00 -44.93 24.50
N SER A 638 7.73 -45.34 24.66
CA SER A 638 7.26 -45.90 25.92
C SER A 638 8.00 -47.19 26.28
N HIS A 639 8.29 -48.04 25.28
CA HIS A 639 9.03 -49.28 25.47
C HIS A 639 10.50 -49.03 25.86
N SER A 640 11.15 -48.00 25.32
CA SER A 640 12.53 -47.65 25.68
C SER A 640 12.64 -47.05 27.09
N LEU A 641 11.61 -46.36 27.57
CA LEU A 641 11.55 -45.78 28.92
C LEU A 641 11.35 -46.84 30.01
N GLY A 642 10.49 -47.83 29.77
CA GLY A 642 10.26 -48.90 30.73
C GLY A 642 8.88 -49.55 30.66
N LYS A 643 8.68 -50.56 31.53
CA LYS A 643 7.41 -51.31 31.59
C LYS A 643 6.25 -50.48 32.13
N ASN A 644 6.52 -49.48 32.96
CA ASN A 644 5.49 -48.65 33.58
C ASN A 644 4.87 -47.69 32.56
N GLU A 645 5.72 -47.05 31.75
CA GLU A 645 5.35 -46.14 30.67
C GLU A 645 4.63 -46.90 29.55
N LEU A 646 5.11 -48.10 29.21
CA LEU A 646 4.41 -49.00 28.29
C LEU A 646 3.03 -49.40 28.82
N ALA A 647 2.90 -49.70 30.11
CA ALA A 647 1.60 -50.01 30.72
C ALA A 647 0.64 -48.81 30.72
N ALA A 648 1.15 -47.58 30.79
CA ALA A 648 0.34 -46.37 30.75
C ALA A 648 -0.16 -46.01 29.33
N ILE A 649 0.63 -46.27 28.27
CA ILE A 649 0.25 -45.92 26.89
C ILE A 649 -0.71 -46.92 26.25
N ILE A 650 -0.62 -48.20 26.62
CA ILE A 650 -1.43 -49.28 25.99
C ILE A 650 -2.94 -49.02 26.06
N PRO A 651 -3.52 -48.62 27.21
CA PRO A 651 -4.94 -48.26 27.28
C PRO A 651 -5.32 -47.12 26.31
N LEU A 652 -4.41 -46.16 26.10
CA LEU A 652 -4.63 -45.04 25.19
C LEU A 652 -4.58 -45.48 23.73
N VAL A 653 -3.65 -46.37 23.36
CA VAL A 653 -3.58 -46.99 22.04
C VAL A 653 -4.86 -47.77 21.73
N VAL A 654 -5.33 -48.60 22.66
CA VAL A 654 -6.55 -49.40 22.49
C VAL A 654 -7.79 -48.51 22.30
N LYS A 655 -7.84 -47.35 22.96
CA LYS A 655 -8.94 -46.38 22.81
C LYS A 655 -8.87 -45.59 21.50
N SER A 656 -7.67 -45.26 21.04
CA SER A 656 -7.46 -44.35 19.90
C SER A 656 -7.33 -45.07 18.56
N VAL A 657 -6.93 -46.34 18.54
CA VAL A 657 -6.65 -47.09 17.30
C VAL A 657 -7.58 -48.27 17.16
N HIS A 658 -8.39 -48.26 16.11
CA HIS A 658 -9.34 -49.32 15.79
C HIS A 658 -8.94 -50.14 14.55
N CYS A 659 -7.84 -49.77 13.89
CA CYS A 659 -7.32 -50.49 12.73
C CYS A 659 -6.56 -51.74 13.15
N ALA A 660 -7.07 -52.91 12.76
CA ALA A 660 -6.56 -54.21 13.21
C ALA A 660 -5.10 -54.47 12.81
N THR A 661 -4.71 -54.08 11.59
CA THR A 661 -3.34 -54.26 11.09
C THR A 661 -2.33 -53.38 11.84
N VAL A 662 -2.72 -52.15 12.18
CA VAL A 662 -1.89 -51.21 12.97
C VAL A 662 -1.71 -51.73 14.39
N LEU A 663 -2.79 -52.15 15.07
CA LEU A 663 -2.72 -52.74 16.40
C LEU A 663 -1.86 -54.01 16.42
N SER A 664 -1.96 -54.85 15.39
CA SER A 664 -1.14 -56.05 15.23
C SER A 664 0.34 -55.73 15.04
N ASP A 665 0.69 -54.68 14.29
CA ASP A 665 2.08 -54.23 14.15
C ASP A 665 2.63 -53.68 15.48
N ILE A 666 1.84 -52.85 16.18
CA ILE A 666 2.21 -52.33 17.52
C ILE A 666 2.46 -53.50 18.48
N LEU A 667 1.55 -54.47 18.54
CA LEU A 667 1.68 -55.66 19.40
C LEU A 667 2.97 -56.42 19.09
N ARG A 668 3.25 -56.69 17.81
CA ARG A 668 4.48 -57.37 17.38
C ARG A 668 5.72 -56.60 17.83
N ARG A 669 5.76 -55.28 17.66
CA ARG A 669 6.90 -54.44 18.07
C ARG A 669 7.08 -54.40 19.59
N CYS A 670 6.00 -54.41 20.36
CA CYS A 670 6.08 -54.46 21.82
C CYS A 670 6.54 -55.82 22.37
N THR A 671 6.37 -56.92 21.61
CA THR A 671 6.89 -58.24 22.01
C THR A 671 8.39 -58.43 21.75
N MET A 672 8.97 -57.66 20.81
CA MET A 672 10.40 -57.68 20.47
C MET A 672 11.23 -56.84 21.47
N THR A 673 12.52 -57.09 21.61
CA THR A 673 13.40 -56.30 22.51
C THR A 673 13.42 -54.82 22.11
N ALA A 674 13.32 -53.91 23.08
CA ALA A 674 13.25 -52.46 22.85
C ALA A 674 14.41 -51.92 21.98
N PRO A 675 14.15 -51.02 21.01
CA PRO A 675 15.19 -50.37 20.23
C PRO A 675 16.12 -49.53 21.14
N GLY A 676 17.45 -49.70 21.01
CA GLY A 676 18.46 -48.91 21.73
C GLY A 676 19.10 -49.56 22.97
N LEU A 677 18.57 -50.69 23.46
CA LEU A 677 19.19 -51.43 24.58
C LEU A 677 20.25 -52.45 24.16
N ALA A 678 20.59 -52.55 22.87
CA ALA A 678 21.55 -53.55 22.36
C ALA A 678 23.04 -53.20 22.60
N GLY A 679 23.38 -52.07 23.24
CA GLY A 679 24.73 -51.51 23.24
C GLY A 679 25.36 -51.10 24.57
N ILE A 680 24.79 -51.42 25.74
CA ILE A 680 25.45 -51.12 27.04
C ILE A 680 26.17 -52.39 27.56
N PRO A 681 27.52 -52.46 27.52
CA PRO A 681 28.23 -53.60 28.06
C PRO A 681 28.24 -53.50 29.60
N GLY A 682 27.44 -54.33 30.27
CA GLY A 682 27.51 -54.45 31.74
C GLY A 682 26.27 -54.97 32.47
N ARG A 683 25.07 -54.92 31.87
CA ARG A 683 23.87 -55.54 32.47
C ARG A 683 23.57 -56.89 31.82
N ARG A 684 24.08 -57.97 32.42
CA ARG A 684 23.53 -59.32 32.20
C ARG A 684 22.14 -59.38 32.82
N ASN A 685 21.11 -59.04 32.05
CA ASN A 685 19.76 -59.49 32.33
C ASN A 685 19.15 -60.05 31.04
N SER A 686 18.84 -61.34 31.12
CA SER A 686 18.23 -62.21 30.11
C SER A 686 17.19 -61.51 29.22
N GLY A 687 17.35 -61.68 27.90
CA GLY A 687 16.38 -61.33 26.87
C GLY A 687 15.10 -62.17 26.98
N LYS A 688 14.31 -61.94 28.02
CA LYS A 688 13.00 -62.55 28.18
C LYS A 688 11.98 -61.71 27.41
N LEU A 689 11.54 -62.20 26.24
CA LEU A 689 10.42 -61.62 25.50
C LEU A 689 9.24 -61.37 26.47
N MET A 690 8.58 -60.23 26.34
CA MET A 690 7.39 -59.93 27.13
C MET A 690 6.29 -60.92 26.73
N SER A 691 5.78 -61.70 27.70
CA SER A 691 4.68 -62.64 27.46
C SER A 691 3.40 -61.86 27.16
N THR A 692 2.76 -62.18 26.03
CA THR A 692 1.48 -61.62 25.58
C THR A 692 0.32 -61.92 26.53
N ASP A 693 0.48 -62.92 27.41
CA ASP A 693 -0.52 -63.32 28.40
C ASP A 693 -0.47 -62.52 29.70
N LYS A 694 0.49 -61.61 29.86
CA LYS A 694 0.63 -60.79 31.07
C LYS A 694 0.35 -59.31 30.77
N ALA A 695 -0.17 -58.60 31.77
CA ALA A 695 -0.32 -57.15 31.69
C ALA A 695 1.06 -56.50 31.45
N PRO A 696 1.17 -55.47 30.57
CA PRO A 696 0.07 -54.77 29.91
C PRO A 696 -0.31 -55.30 28.50
N LEU A 697 0.45 -56.24 27.91
CA LEU A 697 0.26 -56.68 26.53
C LEU A 697 -1.02 -57.49 26.29
N ARG A 698 -1.56 -58.13 27.32
CA ARG A 698 -2.81 -58.87 27.21
C ARG A 698 -3.98 -58.01 26.73
N GLN A 699 -4.09 -56.79 27.25
CA GLN A 699 -5.13 -55.84 26.86
C GLN A 699 -5.01 -55.43 25.38
N LEU A 700 -3.77 -55.23 24.90
CA LEU A 700 -3.51 -54.91 23.50
C LEU A 700 -3.85 -56.09 22.58
N LEU A 701 -3.52 -57.33 22.99
CA LEU A 701 -3.87 -58.55 22.25
C LEU A 701 -5.39 -58.71 22.13
N ASP A 702 -6.12 -58.60 23.23
CA ASP A 702 -7.59 -58.72 23.24
C ASP A 702 -8.25 -57.63 22.37
N ALA A 703 -7.73 -56.40 22.41
CA ALA A 703 -8.18 -55.30 21.54
C ALA A 703 -7.86 -55.56 20.06
N THR A 704 -6.69 -56.11 19.75
CA THR A 704 -6.29 -56.45 18.37
C THR A 704 -7.19 -57.54 17.80
N ILE A 705 -7.48 -58.58 18.58
CA ILE A 705 -8.43 -59.65 18.24
C ILE A 705 -9.82 -59.06 17.96
N SER A 706 -10.31 -58.19 18.86
CA SER A 706 -11.60 -57.52 18.70
C SER A 706 -11.65 -56.63 17.45
N ALA A 707 -10.57 -55.90 17.15
CA ALA A 707 -10.46 -55.07 15.96
C ALA A 707 -10.49 -55.92 14.67
N TYR A 708 -9.83 -57.08 14.64
CA TYR A 708 -9.92 -58.02 13.52
C TYR A 708 -11.34 -58.53 13.31
N ILE A 709 -12.05 -58.89 14.38
CA ILE A 709 -13.46 -59.32 14.32
C ILE A 709 -14.34 -58.22 13.73
N ASN A 710 -14.28 -57.01 14.29
CA ASN A 710 -15.09 -55.86 13.85
C ASN A 710 -14.78 -55.47 12.39
N THR A 711 -13.50 -55.41 12.03
CA THR A 711 -13.07 -55.08 10.65
C THR A 711 -13.53 -56.15 9.66
N THR A 712 -13.53 -57.43 10.07
CA THR A 712 -14.04 -58.53 9.24
C THR A 712 -15.52 -58.37 8.95
N HIS A 713 -16.35 -58.14 9.98
CA HIS A 713 -17.78 -57.92 9.80
C HIS A 713 -18.07 -56.70 8.90
N SER A 714 -17.34 -55.60 9.09
CA SER A 714 -17.46 -54.40 8.26
C SER A 714 -17.04 -54.63 6.80
N ARG A 715 -15.88 -55.25 6.54
CA ARG A 715 -15.46 -55.60 5.17
C ARG A 715 -16.48 -56.54 4.50
N LEU A 716 -17.06 -57.47 5.25
CA LEU A 716 -18.02 -58.44 4.75
C LEU A 716 -19.40 -57.87 4.42
N THR A 717 -19.80 -56.68 4.86
CA THR A 717 -21.10 -56.11 4.44
C THR A 717 -21.07 -55.79 2.93
N HIS A 718 -20.04 -55.08 2.46
CA HIS A 718 -19.94 -54.56 1.08
C HIS A 718 -18.87 -55.24 0.19
N ILE A 719 -18.32 -56.39 0.60
CA ILE A 719 -17.28 -57.09 -0.19
C ILE A 719 -17.78 -57.53 -1.58
N SER A 720 -16.93 -57.32 -2.60
CA SER A 720 -17.14 -57.77 -3.99
C SER A 720 -16.19 -58.92 -4.36
N PRO A 721 -16.51 -59.75 -5.37
CA PRO A 721 -15.72 -60.94 -5.73
C PRO A 721 -14.23 -60.68 -6.03
N ARG A 722 -13.89 -59.49 -6.55
CA ARG A 722 -12.50 -59.08 -6.81
C ARG A 722 -11.64 -58.94 -5.56
N HIS A 723 -12.24 -58.70 -4.40
CA HIS A 723 -11.52 -58.52 -3.12
C HIS A 723 -11.47 -59.79 -2.27
N TYR A 724 -11.95 -60.94 -2.79
CA TYR A 724 -11.95 -62.19 -2.02
C TYR A 724 -10.54 -62.66 -1.66
N GLY A 725 -9.57 -62.54 -2.58
CA GLY A 725 -8.17 -62.91 -2.31
C GLY A 725 -7.56 -62.11 -1.16
N GLU A 726 -7.66 -60.78 -1.23
CA GLU A 726 -7.17 -59.86 -0.19
C GLU A 726 -7.85 -60.12 1.17
N PHE A 727 -9.16 -60.40 1.17
CA PHE A 727 -9.89 -60.71 2.39
C PHE A 727 -9.44 -62.02 3.06
N ILE A 728 -9.15 -63.05 2.26
CA ILE A 728 -8.62 -64.32 2.76
C ILE A 728 -7.20 -64.13 3.33
N GLU A 729 -6.37 -63.29 2.71
CA GLU A 729 -5.07 -62.90 3.26
C GLU A 729 -5.22 -62.13 4.59
N PHE A 730 -6.17 -61.20 4.66
CA PHE A 730 -6.51 -60.48 5.89
C PHE A 730 -6.91 -61.44 7.03
N LEU A 731 -7.76 -62.44 6.76
CA LEU A 731 -8.10 -63.47 7.75
C LEU A 731 -6.90 -64.36 8.12
N SER A 732 -5.94 -64.56 7.21
CA SER A 732 -4.71 -65.29 7.52
C SER A 732 -3.88 -64.54 8.55
N LYS A 733 -3.75 -63.21 8.40
CA LYS A 733 -3.09 -62.34 9.37
C LYS A 733 -3.84 -62.29 10.70
N ALA A 734 -5.18 -62.27 10.66
CA ALA A 734 -6.00 -62.38 11.87
C ALA A 734 -5.72 -63.69 12.63
N ARG A 735 -5.65 -64.83 11.92
CA ARG A 735 -5.32 -66.13 12.52
C ARG A 735 -3.98 -66.11 13.26
N GLU A 736 -2.95 -65.52 12.65
CA GLU A 736 -1.63 -65.37 13.29
C GLU A 736 -1.72 -64.60 14.62
N THR A 737 -2.50 -63.52 14.66
CA THR A 737 -2.73 -62.75 15.89
C THR A 737 -3.50 -63.54 16.95
N PHE A 738 -4.55 -64.26 16.57
CA PHE A 738 -5.32 -65.08 17.52
C PHE A 738 -4.43 -66.12 18.20
N LEU A 739 -3.53 -66.78 17.44
CA LEU A 739 -2.61 -67.79 17.97
C LEU A 739 -1.63 -67.27 19.04
N LEU A 740 -1.49 -65.95 19.22
CA LEU A 740 -0.69 -65.35 20.30
C LEU A 740 -1.36 -65.43 21.69
N ALA A 741 -2.65 -65.78 21.76
CA ALA A 741 -3.40 -66.02 23.00
C ALA A 741 -3.44 -67.53 23.34
N GLN A 742 -3.37 -67.89 24.62
CA GLN A 742 -3.44 -69.30 25.09
C GLN A 742 -4.64 -70.09 24.51
N ASP A 743 -5.83 -69.48 24.46
CA ASP A 743 -7.06 -70.09 23.90
C ASP A 743 -7.40 -69.60 22.48
N GLY A 744 -6.45 -68.96 21.80
CA GLY A 744 -6.68 -68.27 20.53
C GLY A 744 -7.15 -69.16 19.39
N HIS A 745 -6.69 -70.42 19.35
CA HIS A 745 -7.09 -71.40 18.35
C HIS A 745 -8.59 -71.76 18.44
N ILE A 746 -9.13 -71.84 19.66
CA ILE A 746 -10.56 -72.10 19.92
C ILE A 746 -11.38 -70.87 19.54
N GLN A 747 -10.94 -69.68 19.96
CA GLN A 747 -11.62 -68.41 19.64
C GLN A 747 -11.69 -68.17 18.13
N PHE A 748 -10.61 -68.47 17.40
CA PHE A 748 -10.58 -68.31 15.94
C PHE A 748 -11.52 -69.30 15.24
N ALA A 749 -11.56 -70.57 15.67
CA ALA A 749 -12.48 -71.57 15.12
C ALA A 749 -13.95 -71.15 15.31
N GLN A 750 -14.31 -70.70 16.52
CA GLN A 750 -15.64 -70.18 16.83
C GLN A 750 -15.99 -68.93 15.99
N PHE A 751 -15.03 -68.02 15.80
CA PHE A 751 -15.20 -66.85 14.96
C PHE A 751 -15.47 -67.22 13.49
N ILE A 752 -14.68 -68.14 12.92
CA ILE A 752 -14.88 -68.61 11.54
C ILE A 752 -16.24 -69.29 11.37
N ASP A 753 -16.68 -70.10 12.33
CA ASP A 753 -18.00 -70.74 12.27
C ASP A 753 -19.14 -69.73 12.39
N ASN A 754 -18.99 -68.69 13.21
CA ASN A 754 -19.92 -67.58 13.28
C ASN A 754 -20.00 -66.81 11.94
N LEU A 755 -18.86 -66.51 11.31
CA LEU A 755 -18.83 -65.87 9.98
C LEU A 755 -19.56 -66.70 8.92
N LYS A 756 -19.35 -68.03 8.90
CA LYS A 756 -20.08 -68.96 8.02
C LYS A 756 -21.58 -68.92 8.27
N GLN A 757 -22.01 -68.74 9.52
CA GLN A 757 -23.42 -68.70 9.90
C GLN A 757 -24.12 -67.38 9.54
N ILE A 758 -23.49 -66.23 9.79
CA ILE A 758 -24.07 -64.91 9.54
C ILE A 758 -24.10 -64.58 8.04
N TYR A 759 -23.06 -64.96 7.29
CA TYR A 759 -22.90 -64.57 5.88
C TYR A 759 -23.11 -65.72 4.88
N LYS A 760 -23.98 -66.70 5.20
CA LYS A 760 -24.33 -67.86 4.34
C LYS A 760 -24.70 -67.51 2.90
N GLY A 761 -25.23 -66.29 2.67
CA GLY A 761 -25.58 -65.77 1.34
C GLY A 761 -24.37 -65.59 0.40
N LYS A 762 -23.15 -65.45 0.91
CA LYS A 762 -21.93 -65.24 0.12
C LYS A 762 -21.20 -66.56 -0.18
N LYS A 763 -21.88 -67.48 -0.88
CA LYS A 763 -21.46 -68.88 -1.10
C LYS A 763 -20.01 -69.06 -1.58
N LYS A 764 -19.58 -68.31 -2.62
CA LYS A 764 -18.24 -68.43 -3.22
C LYS A 764 -17.13 -68.01 -2.25
N LEU A 765 -17.35 -66.95 -1.45
CA LEU A 765 -16.40 -66.52 -0.44
C LEU A 765 -16.32 -67.51 0.72
N MET A 766 -17.46 -68.02 1.19
CA MET A 766 -17.49 -68.98 2.30
C MET A 766 -16.86 -70.33 1.95
N LEU A 767 -16.89 -70.73 0.66
CA LEU A 767 -16.16 -71.89 0.17
C LEU A 767 -14.63 -71.68 0.31
N LEU A 768 -14.12 -70.51 -0.10
CA LEU A 768 -12.69 -70.16 0.07
C LEU A 768 -12.27 -70.08 1.54
N VAL A 769 -13.13 -69.54 2.42
CA VAL A 769 -12.88 -69.52 3.87
C VAL A 769 -12.81 -70.94 4.43
N ARG A 770 -13.69 -71.84 3.97
CA ARG A 770 -13.70 -73.25 4.38
C ARG A 770 -12.46 -74.00 3.91
N GLU A 771 -12.03 -73.79 2.66
CA GLU A 771 -10.83 -74.42 2.12
C GLU A 771 -9.56 -74.01 2.86
N ARG A 772 -9.46 -72.76 3.32
CA ARG A 772 -8.23 -72.26 3.96
C ARG A 772 -8.22 -72.39 5.49
N PHE A 773 -9.38 -72.34 6.16
CA PHE A 773 -9.47 -72.25 7.62
C PHE A 773 -10.46 -73.23 8.28
N GLY A 774 -11.17 -74.03 7.48
CA GLY A 774 -12.26 -74.90 7.94
C GLY A 774 -11.87 -76.32 8.26
#